data_AF-A0A6L5XYF0-F1
#
_entry.id   AF-A0A6L5XYF0-F1
#
_cell.length_a   1.000
_cell.length_b   1.000
_cell.length_c   1.000
_cell.angle_alpha   90.00
_cell.angle_beta   90.00
_cell.angle_gamma   90.00
#
_symmetry.space_group_name_H-M   'P 1'
#
loop_
_entity.id
_entity.type
_entity.pdbx_description
1 polymer ?
#
loop_
_entity_poly.entity_id
_entity_poly.type
_entity_poly.pdbx_seq_one_letter_code
_entity_poly.pdbx_strand_id
1 'polypeptide(L)'
;MELYQYPTRQKCRLYEIEAIEIPIVYNKYGDYDPNGLVYVLKKDAKRIQEGAWRNFSQEIPQPYEEVKPLVIRANVGDKVKIVFTHSLNRSLSIHVQGLGYDVQTSDGACVGYNRDSTTKNQIIYTWYANREGVYSFQDMGDTRSGEEGTNVHGLFGAIIVEAAESRWLDPETGAELESGLFADIYHPVHPAFREYAVFFHDELEIKNKDGNQPIDPHTGLPSATTAISYRSEPMRNRLPLTEEHADTGEDISMSSWVYGDPAPPILRAYVGDPSKIRLIHGGVKETHVFHLHNHQWKLEGDNPNSTIIDSVSLSPQECFTLDILHGTGSLNRTIGDVIFHCHLYPHFHEGMWTLWRIYDRLEDGTGKLPDGTKIPPLMPLKDRVLPPKKDKNHPGYPNFINGTFGERPLQPPFGILNADGSNKIEPTKLEEKNFVENFRPGALYSDTCPCHTDRCECECETKEKIKVFEIALIQAKIVYNHFGWNDPQGRFFVLKEELEKHGGLDSYIEKVEKGTICVEPLVIRANAGDCVEVRLTNLLPEYIEESPFQMKTKTDIVGFHIHLVKFDTIVSDGAANGWNNIAGARKYETLIERFFLDTELRAVFFHDHLFANSHQQHGVFGALFVEEAGATFHDVSTGEELKFGTKAVIKRKDGTSFREYALFVHDFALLFDKNGKPLNPPEVPGSHDDPGVMGINYRSEPMPERLKKDEDPAYIFSSFVHGDPSTPILETYPGDEMMIRLLDGAHEEQHVFNLTGMNWKREVSDPASPDVASQTMGISEAFNIHITSKYGPGDYLYYFGGIDDAWLGLWGIIRSYDQPKKWLKPLCKGKDQILPLPPCPGKDATIRKYEVAAIQRKILYNKHGDHDPDGLIFVPLEELKEAFCENYQPKPLILRANAGDWIEVVLHNLFDFDNPIQYFDYPRVPLDMKHKPSMRVSLNPQFLRYDPICDSGVNVGYNNREQTVGPGESKKYLWYADKEYGACILQSFGDMRNHRYHGLFGTILIEPPGAKWYRNFSLSKALYEEQAVITAPGVENFRECVVLIQNGIRLLDKDGVLIRTASGEDGEVPDAEDTGEKGYNYRSERFANRLEKDSRIARVFSSKIHGDPATPVFKAYTGERIVFRTVMPADKPRNVGFAIHGCQWKEQPDDPYSREIPIQGAISVGNTFNMELKDSICCPGDYLYRSGSLKWDIESGMWGIFRIMKHGIGNKCRNVCRRVVDCMCRGK
;
A
#
# COMPACT_ATOMS: atom_id res chain seq x y z
N MET A 1 3.48 4.93 34.71
CA MET A 1 3.84 6.01 35.67
C MET A 1 2.94 7.19 35.35
N GLU A 2 2.09 7.60 36.29
CA GLU A 2 1.14 8.71 36.12
C GLU A 2 1.88 10.07 36.10
N LEU A 3 2.04 10.65 34.90
CA LEU A 3 2.71 11.93 34.63
C LEU A 3 1.77 13.15 34.76
N TYR A 4 0.77 13.12 35.65
CA TYR A 4 -0.33 14.10 35.62
C TYR A 4 -0.09 15.45 36.32
N GLN A 5 1.10 15.75 36.85
CA GLN A 5 1.31 16.99 37.61
C GLN A 5 2.68 17.67 37.42
N TYR A 6 3.08 17.93 36.17
CA TYR A 6 3.98 19.06 35.92
C TYR A 6 3.16 20.24 35.39
N PRO A 7 3.31 21.46 35.95
CA PRO A 7 2.66 22.65 35.42
C PRO A 7 3.39 23.06 34.14
N THR A 8 3.11 22.39 33.03
CA THR A 8 3.54 22.85 31.71
C THR A 8 2.80 24.14 31.42
N ARG A 9 3.56 25.24 31.40
CA ARG A 9 3.06 26.55 31.00
C ARG A 9 2.65 26.43 29.53
N GLN A 10 1.37 26.17 29.24
CA GLN A 10 0.83 26.02 27.89
C GLN A 10 1.30 27.20 27.03
N LYS A 11 2.29 26.99 26.15
CA LYS A 11 2.78 28.03 25.26
C LYS A 11 1.81 28.14 24.10
N CYS A 12 1.40 29.37 23.79
CA CYS A 12 0.60 29.63 22.62
C CYS A 12 1.54 30.01 21.48
N ARG A 13 1.65 29.16 20.46
CA ARG A 13 2.36 29.47 19.21
C ARG A 13 1.39 30.13 18.24
N LEU A 14 1.83 31.18 17.57
CA LEU A 14 1.05 31.92 16.59
C LEU A 14 1.74 31.81 15.24
N TYR A 15 1.02 31.32 14.23
CA TYR A 15 1.46 31.35 12.84
C TYR A 15 0.50 32.23 12.05
N GLU A 16 1.05 33.22 11.34
CA GLU A 16 0.31 33.98 10.34
C GLU A 16 0.58 33.35 8.99
N ILE A 17 -0.42 32.64 8.45
CA ILE A 17 -0.30 31.89 7.20
C ILE A 17 -1.12 32.59 6.13
N GLU A 18 -0.55 32.72 4.94
CA GLU A 18 -1.21 33.25 3.75
C GLU A 18 -1.22 32.19 2.64
N ALA A 19 -2.34 32.05 1.93
CA ALA A 19 -2.36 31.29 0.68
C ALA A 19 -2.13 32.26 -0.49
N ILE A 20 -1.16 31.94 -1.34
CA ILE A 20 -0.80 32.72 -2.53
C ILE A 20 -0.91 31.85 -3.79
N GLU A 21 -1.16 32.52 -4.92
CA GLU A 21 -1.20 31.92 -6.25
C GLU A 21 0.07 32.33 -7.02
N ILE A 22 0.85 31.33 -7.44
CA ILE A 22 2.14 31.47 -8.11
C ILE A 22 2.38 30.27 -9.03
N PRO A 23 3.15 30.42 -10.12
CA PRO A 23 3.59 29.27 -10.88
C PRO A 23 4.53 28.40 -10.02
N ILE A 24 4.27 27.09 -10.00
CA ILE A 24 5.17 26.10 -9.37
C ILE A 24 5.98 25.46 -10.47
N VAL A 25 7.28 25.82 -10.56
CA VAL A 25 8.21 25.18 -11.50
C VAL A 25 8.84 23.96 -10.83
N TYR A 26 8.65 22.79 -11.44
CA TYR A 26 8.99 21.49 -10.86
C TYR A 26 10.43 21.08 -11.12
N ASN A 27 11.03 21.52 -12.24
CA ASN A 27 12.38 21.12 -12.64
C ASN A 27 13.12 22.19 -13.46
N LYS A 28 14.41 21.96 -13.69
CA LYS A 28 15.30 22.87 -14.46
C LYS A 28 14.99 22.92 -15.95
N TYR A 29 14.20 21.98 -16.47
CA TYR A 29 13.78 21.88 -17.86
C TYR A 29 12.57 22.77 -18.18
N GLY A 30 11.93 23.31 -17.13
CA GLY A 30 10.84 24.28 -17.24
C GLY A 30 9.47 23.65 -17.26
N ASP A 31 9.27 22.46 -16.67
CA ASP A 31 7.92 21.96 -16.40
C ASP A 31 7.32 22.71 -15.20
N TYR A 32 6.08 23.18 -15.33
CA TYR A 32 5.41 23.98 -14.31
C TYR A 32 3.90 23.80 -14.26
N ASP A 33 3.34 24.04 -13.08
CA ASP A 33 1.92 24.32 -12.88
C ASP A 33 1.70 25.85 -12.96
N PRO A 34 0.90 26.36 -13.92
CA PRO A 34 0.64 27.80 -14.05
C PRO A 34 -0.20 28.37 -12.90
N ASN A 35 -1.05 27.55 -12.28
CA ASN A 35 -2.10 27.91 -11.33
C ASN A 35 -1.77 27.49 -9.89
N GLY A 36 -0.49 27.22 -9.61
CA GLY A 36 -0.01 26.71 -8.32
C GLY A 36 -0.49 27.53 -7.12
N LEU A 37 -0.92 26.83 -6.08
CA LEU A 37 -1.45 27.38 -4.83
C LEU A 37 -0.60 26.90 -3.66
N VAL A 38 -0.03 27.84 -2.92
CA VAL A 38 0.95 27.53 -1.87
C VAL A 38 0.59 28.22 -0.56
N TYR A 39 0.61 27.46 0.54
CA TYR A 39 0.63 28.04 1.89
C TYR A 39 2.01 28.58 2.20
N VAL A 40 2.09 29.82 2.69
CA VAL A 40 3.34 30.46 3.10
C VAL A 40 3.16 31.19 4.42
N LEU A 41 4.25 31.48 5.13
CA LEU A 41 4.20 32.45 6.21
C LEU A 41 3.93 33.84 5.62
N LYS A 42 2.97 34.57 6.19
CA LYS A 42 2.52 35.87 5.68
C LYS A 42 3.66 36.89 5.48
N LYS A 43 4.64 36.88 6.39
CA LYS A 43 5.82 37.75 6.32
C LYS A 43 6.71 37.48 5.09
N ASP A 44 6.64 36.26 4.54
CA ASP A 44 7.47 35.79 3.43
C ASP A 44 6.72 35.81 2.08
N ALA A 45 5.39 35.91 2.11
CA ALA A 45 4.53 35.80 0.93
C ALA A 45 4.97 36.68 -0.24
N LYS A 46 5.17 37.98 -0.01
CA LYS A 46 5.60 38.91 -1.07
C LYS A 46 6.97 38.54 -1.67
N ARG A 47 7.91 38.15 -0.82
CA ARG A 47 9.28 37.80 -1.23
C ARG A 47 9.30 36.51 -2.05
N ILE A 48 8.52 35.51 -1.63
CA ILE A 48 8.36 34.25 -2.37
C ILE A 48 7.67 34.49 -3.71
N GLN A 49 6.61 35.29 -3.75
CA GLN A 49 5.91 35.63 -4.98
C GLN A 49 6.82 36.35 -5.99
N GLU A 50 7.56 37.37 -5.56
CA GLU A 50 8.54 38.06 -6.40
C GLU A 50 9.66 37.13 -6.90
N GLY A 51 10.12 36.20 -6.05
CA GLY A 51 11.13 35.20 -6.41
C GLY A 51 10.64 34.18 -7.43
N ALA A 52 9.44 33.64 -7.23
CA ALA A 52 8.80 32.68 -8.13
C ALA A 52 8.59 33.32 -9.52
N TRP A 53 7.99 34.50 -9.59
CA TRP A 53 7.78 35.19 -10.87
C TRP A 53 9.08 35.58 -11.58
N ARG A 54 10.11 36.00 -10.83
CA ARG A 54 11.43 36.30 -11.40
C ARG A 54 12.06 35.07 -12.06
N ASN A 55 12.00 33.91 -11.40
CA ASN A 55 12.57 32.68 -11.95
C ASN A 55 11.71 32.08 -13.07
N PHE A 56 10.38 32.20 -12.96
CA PHE A 56 9.44 31.80 -14.00
C PHE A 56 9.60 32.63 -15.28
N SER A 57 9.92 33.92 -15.18
CA SER A 57 10.10 34.84 -16.32
C SER A 57 11.42 34.65 -17.08
N GLN A 58 12.24 33.67 -16.73
CA GLN A 58 13.45 33.32 -17.50
C GLN A 58 13.06 32.65 -18.83
N GLU A 59 14.00 32.56 -19.78
CA GLU A 59 13.76 31.91 -21.07
C GLU A 59 13.29 30.45 -20.91
N ILE A 60 13.89 29.74 -19.95
CA ILE A 60 13.39 28.47 -19.44
C ILE A 60 13.00 28.72 -17.99
N PRO A 61 11.72 28.57 -17.61
CA PRO A 61 11.29 28.71 -16.23
C PRO A 61 12.18 27.90 -15.28
N GLN A 62 12.66 28.53 -14.21
CA GLN A 62 13.51 27.86 -13.22
C GLN A 62 12.81 27.70 -11.87
N PRO A 63 13.05 26.60 -11.13
CA PRO A 63 12.56 26.46 -9.76
C PRO A 63 13.04 27.60 -8.86
N TYR A 64 12.20 28.04 -7.93
CA TYR A 64 12.59 28.95 -6.85
C TYR A 64 12.64 28.17 -5.54
N GLU A 65 13.81 28.15 -4.87
CA GLU A 65 14.10 27.28 -3.70
C GLU A 65 13.10 27.39 -2.54
N GLU A 66 12.43 28.53 -2.41
CA GLU A 66 11.45 28.75 -1.33
C GLU A 66 10.00 28.41 -1.70
N VAL A 67 9.72 28.07 -2.96
CA VAL A 67 8.45 27.45 -3.34
C VAL A 67 8.51 25.98 -2.94
N LYS A 68 8.04 25.68 -1.73
CA LYS A 68 8.03 24.34 -1.12
C LYS A 68 6.81 24.21 -0.19
N PRO A 69 6.33 22.99 0.11
CA PRO A 69 5.21 22.81 1.04
C PRO A 69 5.52 23.42 2.41
N LEU A 70 4.50 24.04 3.02
CA LEU A 70 4.67 24.68 4.33
C LEU A 70 4.74 23.62 5.43
N VAL A 71 5.87 23.60 6.14
CA VAL A 71 6.06 22.75 7.32
C VAL A 71 6.33 23.62 8.54
N ILE A 72 5.36 23.64 9.46
CA ILE A 72 5.45 24.34 10.76
C ILE A 72 5.68 23.34 11.89
N ARG A 73 6.17 23.80 13.05
CA ARG A 73 6.55 22.93 14.18
C ARG A 73 5.96 23.37 15.51
N ALA A 74 5.53 22.43 16.33
CA ALA A 74 5.09 22.68 17.70
C ALA A 74 5.72 21.66 18.66
N ASN A 75 5.69 21.94 19.96
CA ASN A 75 6.03 20.95 20.97
C ASN A 75 4.75 20.36 21.57
N VAL A 76 4.83 19.12 22.06
CA VAL A 76 3.76 18.52 22.86
C VAL A 76 3.35 19.45 24.01
N GLY A 77 2.05 19.68 24.13
CA GLY A 77 1.42 20.58 25.10
C GLY A 77 1.22 22.02 24.58
N ASP A 78 1.73 22.36 23.39
CA ASP A 78 1.52 23.69 22.82
C ASP A 78 0.09 23.87 22.30
N LYS A 79 -0.41 25.10 22.44
CA LYS A 79 -1.61 25.58 21.75
C LYS A 79 -1.18 26.30 20.49
N VAL A 80 -1.61 25.82 19.32
CA VAL A 80 -1.26 26.43 18.03
C VAL A 80 -2.42 27.28 17.55
N LYS A 81 -2.18 28.57 17.33
CA LYS A 81 -3.12 29.49 16.69
C LYS A 81 -2.65 29.81 15.30
N ILE A 82 -3.50 29.55 14.31
CA ILE A 82 -3.25 29.90 12.92
C ILE A 82 -4.14 31.08 12.57
N VAL A 83 -3.54 32.21 12.20
CA VAL A 83 -4.24 33.32 11.56
C VAL A 83 -4.09 33.10 10.07
N PHE A 84 -5.11 32.55 9.44
CA PHE A 84 -5.11 32.27 8.01
C PHE A 84 -5.70 33.46 7.25
N THR A 85 -5.00 33.95 6.24
CA THR A 85 -5.45 35.02 5.33
C THR A 85 -5.25 34.66 3.87
N HIS A 86 -6.05 35.20 2.97
CA HIS A 86 -5.78 35.18 1.53
C HIS A 86 -6.59 36.28 0.82
N SER A 87 -6.18 36.66 -0.39
CA SER A 87 -6.90 37.61 -1.26
C SER A 87 -7.51 36.99 -2.52
N LEU A 88 -7.43 35.66 -2.65
CA LEU A 88 -7.94 34.91 -3.82
C LEU A 88 -9.47 34.97 -3.91
N ASN A 89 -10.01 35.01 -5.14
CA ASN A 89 -11.46 35.10 -5.40
C ASN A 89 -12.19 33.74 -5.23
N ARG A 90 -11.91 33.05 -4.13
CA ARG A 90 -12.51 31.75 -3.77
C ARG A 90 -12.66 31.65 -2.25
N SER A 91 -13.37 30.64 -1.76
CA SER A 91 -13.40 30.32 -0.33
C SER A 91 -12.33 29.27 -0.05
N LEU A 92 -11.41 29.55 0.88
CA LEU A 92 -10.33 28.65 1.26
C LEU A 92 -10.33 28.38 2.75
N SER A 93 -9.52 27.42 3.17
CA SER A 93 -9.43 26.95 4.53
C SER A 93 -8.06 26.34 4.84
N ILE A 94 -7.90 25.88 6.08
CA ILE A 94 -6.84 24.97 6.49
C ILE A 94 -7.47 23.93 7.42
N HIS A 95 -7.59 22.69 6.96
CA HIS A 95 -8.06 21.54 7.74
C HIS A 95 -6.87 20.67 8.11
N VAL A 96 -6.69 20.37 9.40
CA VAL A 96 -5.61 19.50 9.90
C VAL A 96 -6.15 18.13 10.27
N GLN A 97 -5.46 17.07 9.85
CA GLN A 97 -5.76 15.71 10.26
C GLN A 97 -5.00 15.34 11.54
N GLY A 98 -5.69 14.70 12.49
CA GLY A 98 -5.05 14.10 13.68
C GLY A 98 -4.64 15.03 14.82
N LEU A 99 -4.86 16.34 14.72
CA LEU A 99 -4.77 17.24 15.87
C LEU A 99 -6.15 17.51 16.48
N GLY A 100 -6.18 17.74 17.80
CA GLY A 100 -7.41 18.16 18.47
C GLY A 100 -7.77 19.60 18.13
N TYR A 101 -9.05 19.86 17.85
CA TYR A 101 -9.62 21.19 17.63
C TYR A 101 -11.12 21.24 17.94
N ASP A 102 -11.72 22.43 17.92
CA ASP A 102 -13.18 22.59 18.05
C ASP A 102 -13.83 22.57 16.65
N VAL A 103 -14.59 21.53 16.34
CA VAL A 103 -15.28 21.34 15.05
C VAL A 103 -16.25 22.48 14.70
N GLN A 104 -16.71 23.26 15.68
CA GLN A 104 -17.59 24.42 15.45
C GLN A 104 -16.85 25.66 14.96
N THR A 105 -15.52 25.73 15.12
CA THR A 105 -14.76 26.96 14.83
C THR A 105 -13.46 26.73 14.07
N SER A 106 -12.94 25.51 14.05
CA SER A 106 -11.58 25.25 13.56
C SER A 106 -11.44 23.96 12.76
N ASP A 107 -12.54 23.45 12.19
CA ASP A 107 -12.52 22.27 11.33
C ASP A 107 -11.87 22.56 9.97
N GLY A 108 -12.03 23.76 9.43
CA GLY A 108 -11.59 24.08 8.06
C GLY A 108 -12.59 23.64 6.98
N ALA A 109 -13.78 23.17 7.36
CA ALA A 109 -14.84 22.81 6.42
C ALA A 109 -16.23 23.32 6.87
N CYS A 110 -17.21 23.31 5.96
CA CYS A 110 -18.60 23.67 6.24
C CYS A 110 -19.48 22.41 6.37
N VAL A 111 -19.31 21.69 7.48
CA VAL A 111 -19.89 20.36 7.70
C VAL A 111 -21.22 20.42 8.44
N GLY A 112 -22.24 19.76 7.89
CA GLY A 112 -23.51 19.53 8.57
C GLY A 112 -24.20 20.82 9.04
N TYR A 113 -24.56 20.87 10.32
CA TYR A 113 -25.13 22.05 10.97
C TYR A 113 -24.11 22.93 11.71
N ASN A 114 -22.81 22.66 11.60
CA ASN A 114 -21.78 23.49 12.24
C ASN A 114 -21.72 24.89 11.64
N ARG A 115 -21.00 25.81 12.31
CA ARG A 115 -20.65 27.09 11.71
C ARG A 115 -19.67 26.86 10.56
N ASP A 116 -19.80 27.66 9.51
CA ASP A 116 -18.85 27.64 8.40
C ASP A 116 -17.47 28.05 8.92
N SER A 117 -16.49 27.16 8.79
CA SER A 117 -15.11 27.39 9.19
C SER A 117 -14.16 27.55 8.00
N THR A 118 -14.72 27.86 6.82
CA THR A 118 -13.97 28.37 5.66
C THR A 118 -13.97 29.90 5.66
N THR A 119 -13.14 30.53 4.82
CA THR A 119 -13.10 32.00 4.71
C THR A 119 -12.89 32.48 3.28
N LYS A 120 -13.24 33.74 3.03
CA LYS A 120 -12.90 34.48 1.81
C LYS A 120 -11.80 35.53 2.02
N ASN A 121 -11.34 35.69 3.26
CA ASN A 121 -10.43 36.77 3.60
C ASN A 121 -9.53 36.42 4.79
N GLN A 122 -10.13 36.18 5.96
CA GLN A 122 -9.40 35.82 7.18
C GLN A 122 -10.21 34.92 8.10
N ILE A 123 -9.55 34.00 8.79
CA ILE A 123 -10.10 33.21 9.90
C ILE A 123 -8.98 32.79 10.87
N ILE A 124 -9.36 32.41 12.10
CA ILE A 124 -8.41 31.95 13.11
C ILE A 124 -8.75 30.50 13.49
N TYR A 125 -7.79 29.60 13.28
CA TYR A 125 -7.86 28.21 13.74
C TYR A 125 -7.13 28.06 15.07
N THR A 126 -7.60 27.13 15.89
CA THR A 126 -6.92 26.71 17.13
C THR A 126 -6.77 25.20 17.15
N TRP A 127 -5.53 24.74 17.19
CA TRP A 127 -5.15 23.33 17.28
C TRP A 127 -4.42 23.06 18.60
N TYR A 128 -4.51 21.82 19.06
CA TYR A 128 -3.85 21.35 20.29
C TYR A 128 -2.84 20.25 19.95
N ALA A 129 -1.56 20.56 20.16
CA ALA A 129 -0.44 19.65 19.90
C ALA A 129 -0.31 18.67 21.07
N ASN A 130 -1.17 17.64 21.11
CA ASN A 130 -1.26 16.74 22.26
C ASN A 130 -0.27 15.56 22.21
N ARG A 131 0.25 15.23 21.03
CA ARG A 131 1.12 14.07 20.79
C ARG A 131 2.17 14.40 19.74
N GLU A 132 3.34 13.77 19.86
CA GLU A 132 4.38 13.79 18.84
C GLU A 132 3.92 13.12 17.55
N GLY A 133 4.40 13.61 16.41
CA GLY A 133 4.10 13.05 15.11
C GLY A 133 4.07 14.11 14.01
N VAL A 134 3.73 13.66 12.81
CA VAL A 134 3.49 14.51 11.65
C VAL A 134 1.99 14.48 11.31
N TYR A 135 1.45 15.65 10.98
CA TYR A 135 0.04 15.85 10.71
C TYR A 135 -0.11 16.71 9.46
N SER A 136 -0.73 16.15 8.42
CA SER A 136 -1.05 16.88 7.19
C SER A 136 -2.14 17.91 7.45
N PHE A 137 -2.05 19.05 6.76
CA PHE A 137 -3.17 19.97 6.62
C PHE A 137 -3.34 20.38 5.16
N GLN A 138 -4.58 20.64 4.76
CA GLN A 138 -4.93 20.97 3.39
C GLN A 138 -6.20 21.80 3.30
N ASP A 139 -6.52 22.27 2.09
CA ASP A 139 -7.76 22.99 1.86
C ASP A 139 -8.96 22.03 1.73
N MET A 140 -10.00 22.30 2.52
CA MET A 140 -11.33 21.70 2.42
C MET A 140 -12.40 22.75 2.03
N GLY A 141 -11.99 23.96 1.66
CA GLY A 141 -12.84 24.99 1.08
C GLY A 141 -13.17 24.70 -0.38
N ASP A 142 -12.28 24.02 -1.09
CA ASP A 142 -12.51 23.48 -2.43
C ASP A 142 -12.01 22.04 -2.53
N THR A 143 -12.94 21.10 -2.45
CA THR A 143 -12.64 19.66 -2.49
C THR A 143 -12.87 19.05 -3.86
N ARG A 144 -12.94 19.86 -4.92
CA ARG A 144 -12.91 19.34 -6.29
C ARG A 144 -11.55 18.72 -6.55
N SER A 145 -11.51 17.69 -7.37
CA SER A 145 -10.28 16.95 -7.67
C SER A 145 -9.71 17.17 -9.06
N GLY A 146 -10.38 17.94 -9.93
CA GLY A 146 -9.83 18.34 -11.23
C GLY A 146 -8.99 19.63 -11.15
N GLU A 147 -8.62 20.18 -12.30
CA GLU A 147 -7.86 21.45 -12.45
C GLU A 147 -8.56 22.68 -11.84
N GLU A 148 -9.83 22.56 -11.45
CA GLU A 148 -10.54 23.61 -10.74
C GLU A 148 -10.36 23.53 -9.21
N GLY A 149 -9.91 22.38 -8.71
CA GLY A 149 -9.66 22.10 -7.30
C GLY A 149 -8.40 22.78 -6.77
N THR A 150 -8.24 22.85 -5.45
CA THR A 150 -7.08 23.55 -4.85
C THR A 150 -5.94 22.60 -4.47
N ASN A 151 -6.26 21.35 -4.16
CA ASN A 151 -5.29 20.36 -3.68
C ASN A 151 -4.37 19.88 -4.82
N VAL A 152 -4.90 19.71 -6.03
CA VAL A 152 -4.12 19.41 -7.26
C VAL A 152 -3.04 20.46 -7.54
N HIS A 153 -3.32 21.74 -7.26
CA HIS A 153 -2.36 22.84 -7.41
C HIS A 153 -1.41 23.02 -6.22
N GLY A 154 -1.42 22.09 -5.26
CA GLY A 154 -0.47 22.06 -4.17
C GLY A 154 -0.95 22.68 -2.86
N LEU A 155 -2.23 22.99 -2.65
CA LEU A 155 -2.68 23.66 -1.41
C LEU A 155 -2.76 22.70 -0.20
N PHE A 156 -1.60 22.17 0.21
CA PHE A 156 -1.35 21.28 1.33
C PHE A 156 -0.05 21.65 2.08
N GLY A 157 0.10 21.14 3.29
CA GLY A 157 1.28 21.32 4.14
C GLY A 157 1.25 20.38 5.34
N ALA A 158 2.15 20.58 6.30
CA ALA A 158 2.18 19.76 7.51
C ALA A 158 2.57 20.53 8.76
N ILE A 159 2.08 20.07 9.90
CA ILE A 159 2.59 20.42 11.22
C ILE A 159 3.27 19.20 11.85
N ILE A 160 4.50 19.39 12.28
CA ILE A 160 5.26 18.39 13.02
C ILE A 160 5.23 18.77 14.50
N VAL A 161 4.80 17.84 15.33
CA VAL A 161 4.82 17.99 16.79
C VAL A 161 5.99 17.19 17.34
N GLU A 162 6.90 17.89 17.99
CA GLU A 162 8.09 17.32 18.64
C GLU A 162 7.88 17.19 20.16
N ALA A 163 8.77 16.42 20.80
CA ALA A 163 8.80 16.30 22.25
C ALA A 163 8.81 17.67 22.95
N ALA A 164 8.25 17.73 24.16
CA ALA A 164 8.21 18.97 24.94
C ALA A 164 9.62 19.57 25.10
N GLU A 165 9.75 20.89 24.97
CA GLU A 165 11.02 21.63 25.08
C GLU A 165 12.04 21.42 23.94
N SER A 166 11.70 20.67 22.89
CA SER A 166 12.53 20.57 21.68
C SER A 166 12.75 21.94 21.01
N ARG A 167 13.92 22.07 20.39
CA ARG A 167 14.31 23.17 19.49
C ARG A 167 14.70 22.59 18.13
N TRP A 168 14.37 23.30 17.07
CA TRP A 168 14.66 22.90 15.69
C TRP A 168 15.49 23.99 15.01
N LEU A 169 16.63 23.59 14.45
CA LEU A 169 17.58 24.49 13.82
C LEU A 169 17.71 24.16 12.32
N ASP A 170 18.05 25.16 11.54
CA ASP A 170 18.34 25.01 10.12
C ASP A 170 19.64 24.21 9.93
N PRO A 171 19.62 23.09 9.19
CA PRO A 171 20.81 22.26 9.02
C PRO A 171 21.96 22.93 8.28
N GLU A 172 21.72 24.01 7.53
CA GLU A 172 22.78 24.71 6.78
C GLU A 172 23.37 25.88 7.58
N THR A 173 22.52 26.65 8.25
CA THR A 173 22.90 27.90 8.93
C THR A 173 23.03 27.76 10.44
N GLY A 174 22.42 26.73 11.03
CA GLY A 174 22.37 26.51 12.49
C GLY A 174 21.47 27.50 13.25
N ALA A 175 20.71 28.34 12.55
CA ALA A 175 19.77 29.30 13.12
C ALA A 175 18.44 28.63 13.50
N GLU A 176 17.63 29.26 14.36
CA GLU A 176 16.28 28.73 14.65
C GLU A 176 15.37 28.83 13.42
N LEU A 177 14.62 27.76 13.16
CA LEU A 177 13.66 27.70 12.06
C LEU A 177 12.25 28.08 12.53
N GLU A 178 11.54 28.86 11.73
CA GLU A 178 10.10 29.08 11.92
C GLU A 178 9.27 28.07 11.11
N SER A 179 9.72 27.76 9.89
CA SER A 179 9.17 26.75 9.00
C SER A 179 10.24 26.20 8.05
N GLY A 180 10.06 24.98 7.55
CA GLY A 180 10.97 24.40 6.55
C GLY A 180 10.91 22.88 6.51
N LEU A 181 11.25 22.29 5.35
CA LEU A 181 11.23 20.84 5.15
C LEU A 181 12.23 20.10 6.04
N PHE A 182 13.41 20.66 6.27
CA PHE A 182 14.49 20.02 7.00
C PHE A 182 14.81 20.76 8.29
N ALA A 183 15.12 20.02 9.36
CA ALA A 183 15.53 20.58 10.64
C ALA A 183 16.47 19.65 11.40
N ASP A 184 17.42 20.22 12.14
CA ASP A 184 18.14 19.51 13.19
C ASP A 184 17.39 19.69 14.51
N ILE A 185 16.93 18.59 15.10
CA ILE A 185 16.14 18.59 16.34
C ILE A 185 17.06 18.40 17.54
N TYR A 186 16.92 19.27 18.53
CA TYR A 186 17.66 19.25 19.79
C TYR A 186 16.70 19.22 20.96
N HIS A 187 16.79 18.17 21.77
CA HIS A 187 16.04 18.05 23.02
C HIS A 187 17.01 18.13 24.21
N PRO A 188 16.58 18.67 25.38
CA PRO A 188 17.47 18.79 26.56
C PRO A 188 17.99 17.45 27.10
N VAL A 189 17.27 16.34 26.84
CA VAL A 189 17.56 15.01 27.39
C VAL A 189 17.77 13.95 26.31
N HIS A 190 17.20 14.12 25.12
CA HIS A 190 17.26 13.11 24.06
C HIS A 190 18.34 13.49 23.04
N PRO A 191 19.03 12.50 22.42
CA PRO A 191 20.01 12.76 21.38
C PRO A 191 19.44 13.61 20.24
N ALA A 192 20.28 14.44 19.64
CA ALA A 192 19.90 15.22 18.48
C ALA A 192 19.70 14.30 17.26
N PHE A 193 18.80 14.68 16.36
CA PHE A 193 18.57 13.95 15.12
C PHE A 193 18.24 14.90 13.98
N ARG A 194 18.40 14.44 12.75
CA ARG A 194 17.97 15.16 11.55
C ARG A 194 16.55 14.78 11.18
N GLU A 195 15.75 15.77 10.86
CA GLU A 195 14.37 15.61 10.45
C GLU A 195 14.18 16.06 9.00
N TYR A 196 13.49 15.22 8.22
CA TYR A 196 13.15 15.49 6.83
C TYR A 196 11.64 15.34 6.60
N ALA A 197 10.97 16.37 6.08
CA ALA A 197 9.59 16.26 5.61
C ALA A 197 9.57 16.01 4.10
N VAL A 198 8.87 14.94 3.69
CA VAL A 198 8.79 14.46 2.31
C VAL A 198 7.33 14.31 1.92
N PHE A 199 6.89 15.05 0.90
CA PHE A 199 5.52 15.02 0.39
C PHE A 199 5.46 14.27 -0.95
N PHE A 200 4.70 13.18 -1.04
CA PHE A 200 4.31 12.57 -2.30
C PHE A 200 2.98 13.17 -2.78
N HIS A 201 2.90 13.53 -4.05
CA HIS A 201 1.66 14.04 -4.63
C HIS A 201 1.61 13.77 -6.14
N ASP A 202 0.38 13.59 -6.63
CA ASP A 202 -0.02 13.05 -7.92
C ASP A 202 -0.99 14.01 -8.63
N GLU A 203 -1.40 13.65 -9.86
CA GLU A 203 -2.50 14.31 -10.59
C GLU A 203 -2.31 15.81 -10.84
N LEU A 204 -1.07 16.22 -11.06
CA LEU A 204 -0.67 17.62 -11.22
C LEU A 204 -1.08 18.18 -12.58
N GLU A 205 -1.60 19.42 -12.60
CA GLU A 205 -1.66 20.18 -13.85
C GLU A 205 -0.24 20.57 -14.24
N ILE A 206 0.22 20.09 -15.40
CA ILE A 206 1.60 20.30 -15.84
C ILE A 206 1.66 20.84 -17.28
N LYS A 207 2.45 21.90 -17.47
CA LYS A 207 2.83 22.44 -18.77
C LYS A 207 4.35 22.42 -18.90
N ASN A 208 4.86 22.19 -20.11
CA ASN A 208 6.27 22.33 -20.42
C ASN A 208 6.66 23.81 -20.56
N LYS A 209 7.95 24.08 -20.80
CA LYS A 209 8.50 25.44 -21.00
C LYS A 209 7.80 26.28 -22.07
N ASP A 210 7.17 25.64 -23.06
CA ASP A 210 6.46 26.28 -24.18
C ASP A 210 4.97 26.48 -23.89
N GLY A 211 4.49 26.08 -22.69
CA GLY A 211 3.10 26.18 -22.27
C GLY A 211 2.19 25.06 -22.80
N ASN A 212 2.76 23.98 -23.32
CA ASN A 212 2.02 22.84 -23.87
C ASN A 212 2.06 21.63 -22.91
N GLN A 213 1.19 20.65 -23.12
CA GLN A 213 1.25 19.36 -22.41
C GLN A 213 2.63 18.70 -22.68
N PRO A 214 3.37 18.27 -21.65
CA PRO A 214 4.57 17.47 -21.84
C PRO A 214 4.28 16.20 -22.62
N ILE A 215 5.21 15.83 -23.50
CA ILE A 215 5.14 14.61 -24.30
C ILE A 215 6.35 13.73 -24.00
N ASP A 216 6.14 12.43 -24.04
CA ASP A 216 7.22 11.47 -24.03
C ASP A 216 7.93 11.50 -25.41
N PRO A 217 9.26 11.68 -25.45
CA PRO A 217 10.01 11.82 -26.70
C PRO A 217 10.18 10.50 -27.45
N HIS A 218 10.00 9.36 -26.79
CA HIS A 218 10.11 8.03 -27.38
C HIS A 218 8.78 7.56 -27.97
N THR A 219 7.65 7.78 -27.29
CA THR A 219 6.31 7.36 -27.76
C THR A 219 5.57 8.46 -28.53
N GLY A 220 5.87 9.74 -28.26
CA GLY A 220 5.14 10.90 -28.77
C GLY A 220 3.79 11.14 -28.09
N LEU A 221 3.49 10.42 -27.01
CA LEU A 221 2.23 10.53 -26.25
C LEU A 221 2.33 11.59 -25.14
N PRO A 222 1.20 12.12 -24.65
CA PRO A 222 1.19 12.91 -23.41
C PRO A 222 1.87 12.15 -22.27
N SER A 223 2.68 12.85 -21.48
CA SER A 223 3.38 12.29 -20.33
C SER A 223 2.93 13.02 -19.06
N ALA A 224 2.50 12.27 -18.04
CA ALA A 224 2.11 12.83 -16.76
C ALA A 224 3.35 13.20 -15.91
N THR A 225 3.12 13.75 -14.72
CA THR A 225 4.19 14.14 -13.80
C THR A 225 3.74 13.89 -12.38
N THR A 226 4.54 13.13 -11.66
CA THR A 226 4.40 12.89 -10.23
C THR A 226 5.56 13.53 -9.49
N ALA A 227 5.34 13.99 -8.26
CA ALA A 227 6.29 14.89 -7.62
C ALA A 227 6.56 14.57 -6.14
N ILE A 228 7.75 14.97 -5.71
CA ILE A 228 8.20 15.00 -4.33
C ILE A 228 8.35 16.46 -3.90
N SER A 229 7.54 16.92 -2.96
CA SER A 229 7.63 18.25 -2.33
C SER A 229 7.71 19.42 -3.33
N TYR A 230 6.74 19.46 -4.27
CA TYR A 230 6.66 20.39 -5.41
C TYR A 230 7.81 20.33 -6.43
N ARG A 231 8.51 19.21 -6.52
CA ARG A 231 9.59 19.01 -7.49
C ARG A 231 9.47 17.63 -8.10
N SER A 232 9.93 17.47 -9.32
CA SER A 232 9.87 16.21 -10.04
C SER A 232 11.04 16.12 -11.01
N GLU A 233 11.50 14.93 -11.34
CA GLU A 233 12.54 14.73 -12.35
C GLU A 233 12.18 13.56 -13.29
N PRO A 234 11.22 13.78 -14.22
CA PRO A 234 10.73 12.73 -15.13
C PRO A 234 11.79 12.26 -16.13
N MET A 235 11.77 10.98 -16.51
CA MET A 235 12.73 10.39 -17.45
C MET A 235 12.72 11.05 -18.83
N ARG A 236 11.56 11.53 -19.31
CA ARG A 236 11.45 12.30 -20.57
C ARG A 236 12.40 13.51 -20.64
N ASN A 237 12.84 14.05 -19.50
CA ASN A 237 13.78 15.17 -19.41
C ASN A 237 15.25 14.72 -19.34
N ARG A 238 15.51 13.42 -19.18
CA ARG A 238 16.81 12.79 -19.00
C ARG A 238 17.12 11.82 -20.14
N LEU A 239 17.21 12.40 -21.34
CA LEU A 239 17.39 11.70 -22.62
C LEU A 239 18.71 10.90 -22.72
N PRO A 240 18.71 9.77 -23.45
CA PRO A 240 19.90 8.95 -23.66
C PRO A 240 21.09 9.73 -24.25
N LEU A 241 22.30 9.21 -24.03
CA LEU A 241 23.54 9.75 -24.62
C LEU A 241 23.74 9.37 -26.09
N THR A 242 22.85 8.56 -26.66
CA THR A 242 22.93 8.08 -28.03
C THR A 242 21.77 8.60 -28.88
N GLU A 243 21.94 8.62 -30.20
CA GLU A 243 20.85 8.91 -31.15
C GLU A 243 20.03 7.65 -31.52
N GLU A 244 20.29 6.52 -30.87
CA GLU A 244 19.59 5.26 -31.11
C GLU A 244 18.20 5.33 -30.48
N HIS A 245 17.13 5.32 -31.28
CA HIS A 245 15.76 5.42 -30.77
C HIS A 245 15.40 4.29 -29.78
N ALA A 246 15.99 3.10 -29.93
CA ALA A 246 15.76 1.99 -29.00
C ALA A 246 16.42 2.20 -27.62
N ASP A 247 17.33 3.16 -27.50
CA ASP A 247 17.93 3.53 -26.23
C ASP A 247 16.99 4.50 -25.50
N THR A 248 16.36 4.04 -24.42
CA THR A 248 15.48 4.89 -23.61
C THR A 248 16.26 5.76 -22.61
N GLY A 249 17.53 5.44 -22.35
CA GLY A 249 18.32 6.05 -21.28
C GLY A 249 17.88 5.64 -19.87
N GLU A 250 17.03 4.62 -19.74
CA GLU A 250 16.47 4.17 -18.45
C GLU A 250 17.57 3.84 -17.44
N ASP A 251 18.60 3.10 -17.86
CA ASP A 251 19.72 2.63 -17.04
C ASP A 251 20.59 3.75 -16.44
N ILE A 252 20.54 4.96 -17.02
CA ILE A 252 21.29 6.12 -16.57
C ILE A 252 20.40 7.26 -16.07
N SER A 253 19.08 7.12 -16.12
CA SER A 253 18.16 8.22 -15.83
C SER A 253 18.31 8.78 -14.40
N MET A 254 18.73 7.95 -13.45
CA MET A 254 19.00 8.35 -12.06
C MET A 254 20.40 8.96 -11.86
N SER A 255 21.25 8.98 -12.89
CA SER A 255 22.65 9.34 -12.76
C SER A 255 22.88 10.86 -12.79
N SER A 256 23.51 11.36 -11.73
CA SER A 256 24.00 12.75 -11.70
C SER A 256 25.27 12.94 -12.51
N TRP A 257 26.03 11.89 -12.83
CA TRP A 257 27.16 11.98 -13.76
C TRP A 257 26.74 12.50 -15.12
N VAL A 258 25.58 12.09 -15.60
CA VAL A 258 25.06 12.48 -16.92
C VAL A 258 24.32 13.81 -16.85
N TYR A 259 23.39 13.94 -15.91
CA TYR A 259 22.41 15.03 -15.91
C TYR A 259 22.60 16.06 -14.80
N GLY A 260 23.46 15.80 -13.82
CA GLY A 260 23.53 16.52 -12.55
C GLY A 260 22.42 16.11 -11.58
N ASP A 261 22.41 16.75 -10.41
CA ASP A 261 21.43 16.47 -9.35
C ASP A 261 19.98 16.68 -9.84
N PRO A 262 19.02 15.83 -9.40
CA PRO A 262 17.61 15.98 -9.72
C PRO A 262 16.98 17.17 -8.98
N ALA A 263 15.86 17.71 -9.50
CA ALA A 263 15.18 18.86 -8.89
C ALA A 263 14.52 18.58 -7.51
N PRO A 264 13.95 17.39 -7.24
CA PRO A 264 13.50 17.00 -5.91
C PRO A 264 14.51 17.24 -4.77
N PRO A 265 14.06 17.67 -3.57
CA PRO A 265 14.96 17.99 -2.47
C PRO A 265 15.84 16.81 -2.04
N ILE A 266 17.15 16.96 -2.20
CA ILE A 266 18.13 15.96 -1.76
C ILE A 266 18.32 16.03 -0.25
N LEU A 267 18.06 14.92 0.44
CA LEU A 267 18.32 14.80 1.88
C LEU A 267 19.84 14.73 2.10
N ARG A 268 20.36 15.44 3.10
CA ARG A 268 21.80 15.49 3.38
C ARG A 268 22.08 15.19 4.84
N ALA A 269 23.04 14.30 5.07
CA ALA A 269 23.48 13.91 6.41
C ALA A 269 24.94 13.46 6.39
N TYR A 270 25.55 13.40 7.57
CA TYR A 270 26.82 12.68 7.74
C TYR A 270 26.55 11.23 8.12
N VAL A 271 27.46 10.35 7.72
CA VAL A 271 27.38 8.92 8.05
C VAL A 271 27.27 8.68 9.57
N GLY A 272 26.22 7.98 9.97
CA GLY A 272 25.87 7.67 11.35
C GLY A 272 25.01 8.72 12.06
N ASP A 273 24.55 9.78 11.38
CA ASP A 273 23.58 10.72 11.96
C ASP A 273 22.21 10.04 12.16
N PRO A 274 21.66 9.95 13.40
CA PRO A 274 20.25 9.67 13.61
C PRO A 274 19.34 10.60 12.80
N SER A 275 18.37 9.99 12.13
CA SER A 275 17.54 10.66 11.13
C SER A 275 16.11 10.12 11.18
N LYS A 276 15.13 11.02 11.01
CA LYS A 276 13.71 10.69 10.86
C LYS A 276 13.18 11.28 9.57
N ILE A 277 12.46 10.47 8.80
CA ILE A 277 11.69 10.93 7.64
C ILE A 277 10.22 11.04 8.07
N ARG A 278 9.65 12.23 7.91
CA ARG A 278 8.22 12.49 8.02
C ARG A 278 7.66 12.38 6.61
N LEU A 279 7.05 11.24 6.29
CA LEU A 279 6.47 10.97 4.98
C LEU A 279 5.00 11.41 5.00
N ILE A 280 4.58 12.19 4.01
CA ILE A 280 3.25 12.77 3.90
C ILE A 280 2.71 12.55 2.48
N HIS A 281 1.44 12.21 2.36
CA HIS A 281 0.75 12.23 1.07
C HIS A 281 -0.04 13.53 0.89
N GLY A 282 0.41 14.39 -0.01
CA GLY A 282 -0.27 15.62 -0.44
C GLY A 282 -1.18 15.46 -1.67
N GLY A 283 -1.09 14.33 -2.37
CA GLY A 283 -1.89 14.00 -3.55
C GLY A 283 -3.38 13.73 -3.27
N VAL A 284 -4.15 13.49 -4.34
CA VAL A 284 -5.62 13.48 -4.33
C VAL A 284 -6.27 12.18 -4.79
N LYS A 285 -5.54 11.27 -5.46
CA LYS A 285 -6.14 10.07 -6.08
C LYS A 285 -5.53 8.78 -5.58
N GLU A 286 -4.26 8.55 -5.86
CA GLU A 286 -3.62 7.24 -5.84
C GLU A 286 -2.94 6.94 -4.52
N THR A 287 -2.70 5.65 -4.28
CA THR A 287 -1.88 5.19 -3.17
C THR A 287 -0.53 4.81 -3.73
N HIS A 288 0.53 5.38 -3.16
CA HIS A 288 1.90 5.15 -3.60
C HIS A 288 2.61 4.14 -2.69
N VAL A 289 3.67 3.49 -3.16
CA VAL A 289 4.58 2.72 -2.31
C VAL A 289 5.87 3.50 -2.15
N PHE A 290 6.17 3.98 -0.95
CA PHE A 290 7.48 4.59 -0.66
C PHE A 290 8.50 3.47 -0.45
N HIS A 291 9.63 3.52 -1.15
CA HIS A 291 10.77 2.63 -0.93
C HIS A 291 12.07 3.41 -0.72
N LEU A 292 12.92 2.96 0.20
CA LEU A 292 14.21 3.57 0.53
C LEU A 292 15.32 2.51 0.52
N HIS A 293 16.30 2.69 -0.37
CA HIS A 293 17.42 1.75 -0.52
C HIS A 293 18.29 1.66 0.75
N ASN A 294 18.82 0.46 1.02
CA ASN A 294 19.81 0.11 2.07
C ASN A 294 19.38 0.38 3.55
N HIS A 295 18.34 1.18 3.79
CA HIS A 295 17.85 1.54 5.11
C HIS A 295 16.61 0.75 5.48
N GLN A 296 16.29 0.76 6.76
CA GLN A 296 15.16 0.04 7.33
C GLN A 296 14.57 0.86 8.47
N TRP A 297 13.30 0.64 8.74
CA TRP A 297 12.63 1.09 9.97
C TRP A 297 11.70 -0.01 10.47
N LYS A 298 11.18 0.16 11.69
CA LYS A 298 10.14 -0.70 12.22
C LYS A 298 8.78 -0.14 11.86
N LEU A 299 7.85 -1.00 11.47
CA LEU A 299 6.47 -0.59 11.20
C LEU A 299 5.86 0.17 12.41
N GLU A 300 6.05 -0.37 13.61
CA GLU A 300 5.72 0.27 14.89
C GLU A 300 7.03 0.62 15.63
N GLY A 301 7.46 1.88 15.53
CA GLY A 301 8.80 2.33 15.97
C GLY A 301 9.18 2.00 17.41
N ASP A 302 8.20 2.07 18.33
CA ASP A 302 8.41 1.81 19.76
C ASP A 302 8.30 0.32 20.13
N ASN A 303 7.84 -0.54 19.21
CA ASN A 303 7.66 -1.96 19.45
C ASN A 303 8.93 -2.75 19.09
N PRO A 304 9.59 -3.41 20.07
CA PRO A 304 10.80 -4.17 19.79
C PRO A 304 10.57 -5.36 18.84
N ASN A 305 9.36 -5.93 18.82
CA ASN A 305 8.99 -7.11 18.03
C ASN A 305 8.34 -6.76 16.68
N SER A 306 8.16 -5.48 16.38
CA SER A 306 7.54 -5.07 15.12
C SER A 306 8.42 -5.42 13.93
N THR A 307 7.74 -5.68 12.82
CA THR A 307 8.34 -6.06 11.54
C THR A 307 9.27 -4.96 11.05
N ILE A 308 10.44 -5.37 10.57
CA ILE A 308 11.40 -4.48 9.92
C ILE A 308 11.02 -4.39 8.44
N ILE A 309 10.88 -3.17 7.94
CA ILE A 309 10.46 -2.86 6.58
C ILE A 309 11.37 -1.79 5.96
N ASP A 310 11.39 -1.72 4.64
CA ASP A 310 12.05 -0.70 3.82
C ASP A 310 11.12 -0.11 2.74
N SER A 311 9.88 -0.58 2.69
CA SER A 311 8.80 -0.06 1.86
C SER A 311 7.48 0.02 2.63
N VAL A 312 6.62 0.96 2.24
CA VAL A 312 5.28 1.11 2.82
C VAL A 312 4.29 1.77 1.84
N SER A 313 3.10 1.20 1.72
CA SER A 313 1.96 1.83 1.05
C SER A 313 1.47 3.08 1.79
N LEU A 314 1.20 4.16 1.04
CA LEU A 314 0.82 5.49 1.53
C LEU A 314 -0.34 6.03 0.69
N SER A 315 -1.53 6.13 1.28
CA SER A 315 -2.73 6.70 0.63
C SER A 315 -2.85 8.21 0.83
N PRO A 316 -3.74 8.90 0.07
CA PRO A 316 -3.96 10.33 0.22
C PRO A 316 -4.25 10.76 1.65
N GLN A 317 -3.53 11.80 2.10
CA GLN A 317 -3.56 12.40 3.44
C GLN A 317 -2.96 11.57 4.57
N GLU A 318 -2.46 10.36 4.31
CA GLU A 318 -1.71 9.60 5.32
C GLU A 318 -0.36 10.25 5.64
N CYS A 319 0.11 9.99 6.85
CA CYS A 319 1.41 10.45 7.32
C CYS A 319 2.11 9.34 8.10
N PHE A 320 3.41 9.17 7.87
CA PHE A 320 4.26 8.21 8.57
C PHE A 320 5.47 8.94 9.18
N THR A 321 5.91 8.46 10.35
CA THR A 321 7.23 8.78 10.88
C THR A 321 8.10 7.54 10.72
N LEU A 322 9.10 7.63 9.87
CA LEU A 322 10.09 6.59 9.63
C LEU A 322 11.29 6.90 10.54
N ASP A 323 11.41 6.16 11.63
CA ASP A 323 12.58 6.25 12.53
C ASP A 323 13.66 5.28 12.01
N ILE A 324 14.67 5.85 11.35
CA ILE A 324 15.61 5.07 10.54
C ILE A 324 16.56 4.29 11.46
N LEU A 325 16.52 2.96 11.36
CA LEU A 325 17.36 2.08 12.16
C LEU A 325 18.84 2.35 11.84
N HIS A 326 19.64 2.48 12.89
CA HIS A 326 21.08 2.82 12.83
C HIS A 326 21.41 4.21 12.26
N GLY A 327 20.39 5.01 11.93
CA GLY A 327 20.56 6.33 11.33
C GLY A 327 21.06 6.28 9.89
N THR A 328 21.56 7.43 9.44
CA THR A 328 22.06 7.65 8.08
C THR A 328 23.26 6.73 7.79
N GLY A 329 23.21 6.02 6.66
CA GLY A 329 24.26 5.06 6.27
C GLY A 329 24.00 3.66 6.81
N SER A 330 22.89 3.45 7.53
CA SER A 330 22.46 2.14 8.01
C SER A 330 23.51 1.44 8.88
N LEU A 331 23.34 0.15 9.14
CA LEU A 331 24.22 -0.62 10.04
C LEU A 331 25.68 -0.65 9.55
N ASN A 332 25.90 -0.73 8.24
CA ASN A 332 27.22 -0.81 7.61
C ASN A 332 27.90 0.55 7.43
N ARG A 333 27.25 1.65 7.87
CA ARG A 333 27.76 3.02 7.77
C ARG A 333 28.16 3.38 6.34
N THR A 334 27.32 3.02 5.37
CA THR A 334 27.56 3.35 3.98
C THR A 334 27.54 4.85 3.73
N ILE A 335 28.27 5.25 2.70
CA ILE A 335 28.36 6.62 2.20
C ILE A 335 27.93 6.61 0.73
N GLY A 336 27.56 7.76 0.20
CA GLY A 336 27.12 7.88 -1.20
C GLY A 336 25.69 8.37 -1.34
N ASP A 337 25.18 8.30 -2.57
CA ASP A 337 23.82 8.70 -2.90
C ASP A 337 22.89 7.49 -2.81
N VAL A 338 22.06 7.46 -1.77
CA VAL A 338 21.00 6.45 -1.58
C VAL A 338 19.72 6.97 -2.21
N ILE A 339 19.05 6.18 -3.05
CA ILE A 339 17.78 6.61 -3.66
C ILE A 339 16.60 6.24 -2.75
N PHE A 340 15.58 7.10 -2.78
CA PHE A 340 14.22 6.70 -2.42
C PHE A 340 13.24 7.19 -3.48
N HIS A 341 12.18 6.43 -3.68
CA HIS A 341 11.26 6.67 -4.78
C HIS A 341 9.88 6.06 -4.51
N CYS A 342 8.93 6.39 -5.39
CA CYS A 342 7.71 5.60 -5.54
C CYS A 342 8.06 4.28 -6.22
N HIS A 343 7.64 3.16 -5.65
CA HIS A 343 7.91 1.84 -6.19
C HIS A 343 6.83 1.36 -7.19
N LEU A 344 5.90 2.24 -7.57
CA LEU A 344 5.07 2.11 -8.77
C LEU A 344 5.90 2.69 -9.92
N TYR A 345 6.23 1.87 -10.91
CA TYR A 345 7.25 2.26 -11.89
C TYR A 345 6.82 3.36 -12.86
N PRO A 346 5.55 3.47 -13.28
CA PRO A 346 5.09 4.64 -14.01
C PRO A 346 5.34 5.93 -13.21
N HIS A 347 5.09 5.95 -11.90
CA HIS A 347 5.39 7.11 -11.05
C HIS A 347 6.89 7.36 -10.87
N PHE A 348 7.69 6.29 -10.80
CA PHE A 348 9.13 6.41 -10.80
C PHE A 348 9.64 7.08 -12.09
N HIS A 349 9.18 6.60 -13.24
CA HIS A 349 9.44 7.14 -14.58
C HIS A 349 8.98 8.61 -14.67
N GLU A 350 7.80 8.93 -14.16
CA GLU A 350 7.20 10.27 -14.15
C GLU A 350 7.83 11.25 -13.14
N GLY A 351 8.85 10.83 -12.41
CA GLY A 351 9.74 11.70 -11.66
C GLY A 351 9.56 11.72 -10.15
N MET A 352 8.82 10.77 -9.57
CA MET A 352 8.69 10.61 -8.11
C MET A 352 9.87 9.84 -7.50
N TRP A 353 11.06 10.43 -7.56
CA TRP A 353 12.28 9.91 -6.94
C TRP A 353 13.24 11.02 -6.53
N THR A 354 14.11 10.74 -5.55
CA THR A 354 15.21 11.65 -5.18
C THR A 354 16.29 10.92 -4.40
N LEU A 355 17.30 11.66 -3.94
CA LEU A 355 18.50 11.15 -3.30
C LEU A 355 18.55 11.53 -1.82
N TRP A 356 19.15 10.64 -1.04
CA TRP A 356 19.71 10.90 0.27
C TRP A 356 21.23 10.78 0.18
N ARG A 357 21.89 11.94 0.16
CA ARG A 357 23.34 12.07 0.06
C ARG A 357 23.99 11.98 1.43
N ILE A 358 24.86 10.98 1.58
CA ILE A 358 25.53 10.64 2.83
C ILE A 358 27.02 10.97 2.72
N TYR A 359 27.46 11.95 3.51
CA TYR A 359 28.83 12.44 3.49
C TYR A 359 29.74 11.78 4.55
N ASP A 360 30.99 11.56 4.17
CA ASP A 360 32.07 11.01 5.01
C ASP A 360 33.04 12.07 5.56
N ARG A 361 32.98 13.29 4.99
CA ARG A 361 33.82 14.44 5.34
C ARG A 361 32.97 15.70 5.55
N LEU A 362 33.50 16.62 6.34
CA LEU A 362 32.86 17.90 6.65
C LEU A 362 32.58 18.73 5.38
N GLU A 363 31.34 19.18 5.23
CA GLU A 363 30.89 20.11 4.19
C GLU A 363 30.70 21.52 4.80
N ASP A 364 31.71 22.37 4.65
CA ASP A 364 31.73 23.75 5.15
C ASP A 364 31.26 24.80 4.12
N GLY A 365 30.73 24.33 2.98
CA GLY A 365 30.29 25.19 1.88
C GLY A 365 31.40 25.61 0.92
N THR A 366 32.63 25.10 1.04
CA THR A 366 33.73 25.39 0.10
C THR A 366 33.89 24.36 -1.02
N GLY A 367 33.29 23.18 -0.86
CA GLY A 367 33.34 22.09 -1.84
C GLY A 367 32.48 22.33 -3.09
N LYS A 368 32.76 21.54 -4.12
CA LYS A 368 31.96 21.47 -5.34
C LYS A 368 31.68 20.01 -5.70
N LEU A 369 30.55 19.80 -6.36
CA LEU A 369 30.21 18.55 -7.04
C LEU A 369 30.99 18.44 -8.37
N PRO A 370 31.00 17.26 -9.00
CA PRO A 370 31.76 17.05 -10.24
C PRO A 370 31.30 17.92 -11.42
N ASP A 371 30.04 18.36 -11.46
CA ASP A 371 29.50 19.34 -12.42
C ASP A 371 29.93 20.79 -12.13
N GLY A 372 30.61 21.04 -11.01
CA GLY A 372 31.02 22.36 -10.55
C GLY A 372 30.00 23.07 -9.66
N THR A 373 28.83 22.47 -9.40
CA THR A 373 27.82 22.98 -8.48
C THR A 373 28.39 23.08 -7.07
N LYS A 374 28.10 24.19 -6.38
CA LYS A 374 28.61 24.42 -5.03
C LYS A 374 27.86 23.52 -4.04
N ILE A 375 28.60 22.79 -3.20
CA ILE A 375 28.00 22.01 -2.12
C ILE A 375 27.60 22.99 -0.99
N PRO A 376 26.32 23.07 -0.56
CA PRO A 376 25.94 23.94 0.53
C PRO A 376 26.48 23.41 1.87
N PRO A 377 26.76 24.29 2.85
CA PRO A 377 27.24 23.85 4.15
C PRO A 377 26.23 22.92 4.83
N LEU A 378 26.76 21.95 5.60
CA LEU A 378 25.95 21.05 6.42
C LEU A 378 26.51 21.09 7.85
N MET A 379 25.74 21.68 8.77
CA MET A 379 26.11 21.76 10.17
C MET A 379 26.15 20.35 10.79
N PRO A 380 27.27 19.97 11.43
CA PRO A 380 27.30 18.75 12.24
C PRO A 380 26.38 18.88 13.44
N LEU A 381 25.72 17.77 13.82
CA LEU A 381 24.93 17.73 15.05
C LEU A 381 25.83 17.99 16.26
N LYS A 382 25.37 18.87 17.17
CA LYS A 382 26.22 19.46 18.23
C LYS A 382 26.59 18.51 19.37
N ASP A 383 25.91 17.37 19.47
CA ASP A 383 26.03 16.41 20.57
C ASP A 383 27.03 15.27 20.30
N ARG A 384 27.72 15.29 19.14
CA ARG A 384 28.63 14.23 18.71
C ARG A 384 29.93 14.75 18.10
N VAL A 385 30.79 13.82 17.73
CA VAL A 385 32.10 14.10 17.12
C VAL A 385 31.90 14.71 15.74
N LEU A 386 32.68 15.75 15.44
CA LEU A 386 32.66 16.41 14.14
C LEU A 386 33.18 15.46 13.04
N PRO A 387 32.56 15.48 11.84
CA PRO A 387 33.10 14.78 10.68
C PRO A 387 34.55 15.21 10.39
N PRO A 388 35.40 14.28 9.91
CA PRO A 388 36.77 14.61 9.51
C PRO A 388 36.79 15.68 8.42
N LYS A 389 37.81 16.54 8.42
CA LYS A 389 38.01 17.53 7.36
C LYS A 389 38.49 16.88 6.08
N LYS A 390 38.20 17.52 4.95
CA LYS A 390 38.72 17.15 3.63
C LYS A 390 40.24 17.31 3.57
N ASP A 391 40.90 16.41 2.84
CA ASP A 391 42.31 16.52 2.46
C ASP A 391 42.53 16.08 1.01
N LYS A 392 43.78 16.13 0.52
CA LYS A 392 44.11 15.81 -0.88
C LYS A 392 43.78 14.36 -1.29
N ASN A 393 43.90 13.42 -0.36
CA ASN A 393 43.62 12.00 -0.62
C ASN A 393 42.18 11.63 -0.22
N HIS A 394 41.54 12.41 0.63
CA HIS A 394 40.16 12.22 1.08
C HIS A 394 39.35 13.50 0.85
N PRO A 395 38.98 13.80 -0.42
CA PRO A 395 38.22 15.00 -0.77
C PRO A 395 36.75 14.93 -0.32
N GLY A 396 36.29 13.77 0.16
CA GLY A 396 34.90 13.49 0.53
C GLY A 396 34.04 13.11 -0.66
N TYR A 397 32.98 12.35 -0.42
CA TYR A 397 32.03 11.95 -1.46
C TYR A 397 31.37 13.17 -2.13
N PRO A 398 31.19 13.19 -3.47
CA PRO A 398 31.54 12.15 -4.45
C PRO A 398 32.92 12.32 -5.10
N ASN A 399 33.72 13.29 -4.66
CA ASN A 399 34.90 13.78 -5.40
C ASN A 399 36.10 12.82 -5.49
N PHE A 400 36.02 11.64 -4.86
CA PHE A 400 37.01 10.59 -5.02
C PHE A 400 36.62 9.53 -6.06
N ILE A 401 35.36 9.48 -6.49
CA ILE A 401 34.86 8.53 -7.48
C ILE A 401 35.37 8.90 -8.86
N ASN A 402 35.84 7.92 -9.63
CA ASN A 402 36.28 8.15 -10.99
C ASN A 402 35.08 8.32 -11.94
N GLY A 403 35.06 9.43 -12.67
CA GLY A 403 34.01 9.74 -13.63
C GLY A 403 34.21 11.09 -14.30
N THR A 404 33.50 11.30 -15.40
CA THR A 404 33.47 12.56 -16.14
C THR A 404 32.02 13.05 -16.20
N PHE A 405 31.78 14.29 -15.79
CA PHE A 405 30.44 14.89 -15.94
C PHE A 405 30.05 15.00 -17.43
N GLY A 406 28.82 14.63 -17.75
CA GLY A 406 28.28 14.54 -19.10
C GLY A 406 28.53 13.19 -19.80
N GLU A 407 29.17 12.23 -19.14
CA GLU A 407 29.41 10.87 -19.65
C GLU A 407 28.67 9.81 -18.81
N ARG A 408 28.50 8.61 -19.38
CA ARG A 408 27.88 7.47 -18.67
C ARG A 408 28.68 7.15 -17.41
N PRO A 409 28.03 6.92 -16.25
CA PRO A 409 28.72 6.47 -15.05
C PRO A 409 29.55 5.22 -15.33
N LEU A 410 30.69 5.10 -14.64
CA LEU A 410 31.57 3.95 -14.79
C LEU A 410 31.06 2.77 -13.93
N GLN A 411 31.19 1.56 -14.45
CA GLN A 411 30.97 0.34 -13.67
C GLN A 411 31.97 0.26 -12.49
N PRO A 412 31.61 -0.38 -11.38
CA PRO A 412 32.43 -0.37 -10.16
C PRO A 412 33.78 -1.08 -10.36
N PRO A 413 34.89 -0.52 -9.82
CA PRO A 413 36.17 -1.23 -9.78
C PRO A 413 36.06 -2.49 -8.93
N PHE A 414 36.77 -3.56 -9.31
CA PHE A 414 36.67 -4.89 -8.69
C PHE A 414 35.27 -5.54 -8.65
N GLY A 415 34.21 -4.88 -9.10
CA GLY A 415 32.85 -5.38 -9.07
C GLY A 415 32.44 -6.13 -10.34
N ILE A 416 33.23 -6.07 -11.41
CA ILE A 416 32.89 -6.68 -12.70
C ILE A 416 33.94 -7.68 -13.16
N LEU A 417 33.49 -8.90 -13.46
CA LEU A 417 34.30 -9.92 -14.13
C LEU A 417 33.97 -9.99 -15.61
N ASN A 418 35.01 -10.16 -16.44
CA ASN A 418 34.89 -10.57 -17.83
C ASN A 418 34.40 -12.03 -17.93
N ALA A 419 34.04 -12.47 -19.13
CA ALA A 419 33.58 -13.84 -19.40
C ALA A 419 34.62 -14.93 -19.02
N ASP A 420 35.92 -14.59 -18.97
CA ASP A 420 36.99 -15.49 -18.55
C ASP A 420 37.25 -15.49 -17.03
N GLY A 421 36.48 -14.71 -16.27
CA GLY A 421 36.60 -14.55 -14.82
C GLY A 421 37.66 -13.54 -14.37
N SER A 422 38.35 -12.85 -15.30
CA SER A 422 39.28 -11.77 -14.94
C SER A 422 38.55 -10.49 -14.53
N ASN A 423 39.13 -9.73 -13.60
CA ASN A 423 38.61 -8.41 -13.23
C ASN A 423 38.67 -7.46 -14.43
N LYS A 424 37.59 -6.70 -14.65
CA LYS A 424 37.48 -5.78 -15.78
C LYS A 424 38.02 -4.37 -15.47
N ILE A 425 37.79 -3.87 -14.25
CA ILE A 425 38.05 -2.47 -13.89
C ILE A 425 38.90 -2.40 -12.63
N GLU A 426 40.04 -1.74 -12.73
CA GLU A 426 40.94 -1.46 -11.61
C GLU A 426 40.65 -0.05 -11.04
N PRO A 427 40.77 0.14 -9.72
CA PRO A 427 40.53 1.45 -9.12
C PRO A 427 41.65 2.45 -9.41
N THR A 428 41.32 3.73 -9.35
CA THR A 428 42.32 4.79 -9.30
C THR A 428 42.99 4.85 -7.92
N LYS A 429 44.19 5.44 -7.85
CA LYS A 429 44.88 5.67 -6.57
C LYS A 429 44.07 6.52 -5.58
N LEU A 430 43.13 7.32 -6.07
CA LEU A 430 42.29 8.16 -5.22
C LEU A 430 41.14 7.33 -4.62
N GLU A 431 40.50 6.49 -5.42
CA GLU A 431 39.49 5.53 -4.96
C GLU A 431 40.09 4.57 -3.92
N GLU A 432 41.25 3.98 -4.21
CA GLU A 432 41.96 3.08 -3.27
C GLU A 432 42.26 3.74 -1.91
N LYS A 433 42.48 5.06 -1.88
CA LYS A 433 42.73 5.79 -0.63
C LYS A 433 41.48 5.99 0.21
N ASN A 434 40.30 5.85 -0.37
CA ASN A 434 39.02 5.99 0.32
C ASN A 434 38.36 4.63 0.61
N PHE A 435 39.01 3.51 0.26
CA PHE A 435 38.53 2.19 0.65
C PHE A 435 38.56 1.97 2.16
N VAL A 436 37.67 1.11 2.64
CA VAL A 436 37.74 0.58 4.02
C VAL A 436 38.94 -0.37 4.15
N GLU A 437 39.43 -0.54 5.38
CA GLU A 437 40.68 -1.29 5.65
C GLU A 437 40.64 -2.74 5.12
N ASN A 438 39.50 -3.43 5.28
CA ASN A 438 39.32 -4.83 4.89
C ASN A 438 38.45 -5.00 3.63
N PHE A 439 38.57 -4.07 2.67
CA PHE A 439 37.74 -4.08 1.47
C PHE A 439 37.76 -5.43 0.72
N ARG A 440 36.68 -5.70 -0.01
CA ARG A 440 36.49 -6.87 -0.86
C ARG A 440 35.73 -6.48 -2.14
N PRO A 441 35.84 -7.25 -3.24
CA PRO A 441 34.94 -7.09 -4.39
C PRO A 441 33.47 -6.98 -3.96
N GLY A 442 32.76 -5.95 -4.42
CA GLY A 442 31.38 -5.66 -4.00
C GLY A 442 31.22 -5.00 -2.61
N ALA A 443 32.31 -4.60 -1.95
CA ALA A 443 32.32 -3.90 -0.66
C ALA A 443 33.64 -3.10 -0.50
N LEU A 444 33.70 -1.92 -1.12
CA LEU A 444 34.92 -1.12 -1.23
C LEU A 444 35.00 0.03 -0.22
N TYR A 445 33.90 0.76 -0.08
CA TYR A 445 33.75 1.98 0.72
C TYR A 445 32.94 1.74 2.00
N SER A 446 32.29 0.58 2.12
CA SER A 446 31.53 0.16 3.30
C SER A 446 31.90 -1.28 3.65
N ASP A 447 32.18 -1.58 4.92
CA ASP A 447 32.41 -2.97 5.34
C ASP A 447 31.06 -3.67 5.53
N THR A 448 30.79 -4.66 4.70
CA THR A 448 29.50 -5.33 4.66
C THR A 448 29.46 -6.60 5.50
N CYS A 449 30.58 -7.23 5.87
CA CYS A 449 30.56 -8.53 6.57
C CYS A 449 31.40 -8.51 7.88
N PRO A 450 30.77 -8.60 9.07
CA PRO A 450 31.44 -8.51 10.37
C PRO A 450 32.53 -9.55 10.66
N CYS A 451 32.53 -10.68 9.93
CA CYS A 451 33.61 -11.66 9.99
C CYS A 451 34.99 -11.09 9.60
N HIS A 452 35.03 -9.84 9.10
CA HIS A 452 36.25 -9.12 8.75
C HIS A 452 36.61 -7.97 9.71
N THR A 453 35.76 -7.58 10.68
CA THR A 453 35.94 -6.31 11.41
C THR A 453 36.24 -6.41 12.90
N ASP A 454 35.89 -7.50 13.58
CA ASP A 454 36.19 -7.62 15.01
C ASP A 454 37.35 -8.55 15.31
N ARG A 455 38.18 -8.08 16.24
CA ARG A 455 39.14 -8.82 17.06
C ARG A 455 38.40 -9.91 17.85
N CYS A 456 37.88 -10.92 17.17
CA CYS A 456 37.49 -12.14 17.82
C CYS A 456 38.80 -12.84 18.24
N GLU A 457 39.13 -12.79 19.52
CA GLU A 457 40.02 -13.75 20.17
C GLU A 457 39.38 -15.17 20.21
N CYS A 458 38.44 -15.44 19.31
CA CYS A 458 38.03 -16.79 18.99
C CYS A 458 38.97 -17.30 17.90
N GLU A 459 39.82 -18.26 18.24
CA GLU A 459 40.52 -19.12 17.29
C GLU A 459 39.48 -19.87 16.44
N CYS A 460 38.86 -19.20 15.47
CA CYS A 460 38.08 -19.87 14.44
C CYS A 460 39.03 -20.21 13.29
N GLU A 461 39.69 -21.37 13.40
CA GLU A 461 40.45 -22.02 12.33
C GLU A 461 39.60 -22.39 11.08
N THR A 462 38.39 -21.86 10.94
CA THR A 462 37.53 -22.10 9.79
C THR A 462 37.69 -20.97 8.77
N LYS A 463 38.38 -21.26 7.67
CA LYS A 463 38.37 -20.48 6.43
C LYS A 463 37.00 -19.83 6.17
N GLU A 464 37.04 -18.53 5.85
CA GLU A 464 36.02 -17.70 5.19
C GLU A 464 34.87 -18.51 4.57
N LYS A 465 33.75 -18.71 5.29
CA LYS A 465 32.54 -19.31 4.70
C LYS A 465 31.61 -18.20 4.19
N ILE A 466 31.95 -17.65 3.02
CA ILE A 466 31.04 -16.80 2.24
C ILE A 466 30.07 -17.71 1.48
N LYS A 467 28.78 -17.37 1.48
CA LYS A 467 27.76 -18.07 0.70
C LYS A 467 27.64 -17.40 -0.66
N VAL A 468 28.09 -18.09 -1.71
CA VAL A 468 28.10 -17.55 -3.08
C VAL A 468 26.89 -18.08 -3.86
N PHE A 469 26.14 -17.17 -4.48
CA PHE A 469 25.09 -17.50 -5.45
C PHE A 469 25.52 -17.07 -6.84
N GLU A 470 25.72 -18.05 -7.72
CA GLU A 470 26.02 -17.84 -9.14
C GLU A 470 24.69 -17.79 -9.91
N ILE A 471 24.26 -16.58 -10.27
CA ILE A 471 22.97 -16.30 -10.91
C ILE A 471 23.21 -15.88 -12.36
N ALA A 472 22.32 -16.27 -13.26
CA ALA A 472 22.26 -15.77 -14.62
C ALA A 472 20.87 -15.19 -14.90
N LEU A 473 20.81 -14.14 -15.70
CA LEU A 473 19.56 -13.60 -16.25
C LEU A 473 19.41 -14.07 -17.70
N ILE A 474 18.32 -14.77 -18.02
CA ILE A 474 18.10 -15.40 -19.33
C ILE A 474 16.73 -15.04 -19.90
N GLN A 475 16.55 -15.24 -21.22
CA GLN A 475 15.29 -15.04 -21.93
C GLN A 475 14.80 -16.36 -22.54
N ALA A 476 13.51 -16.69 -22.39
CA ALA A 476 12.85 -17.82 -23.04
C ALA A 476 11.34 -17.58 -23.14
N LYS A 477 10.66 -18.25 -24.09
CA LYS A 477 9.20 -18.23 -24.12
C LYS A 477 8.61 -18.96 -22.90
N ILE A 478 7.83 -18.25 -22.07
CA ILE A 478 7.16 -18.80 -20.88
C ILE A 478 5.69 -19.03 -21.20
N VAL A 479 5.18 -20.24 -20.95
CA VAL A 479 3.74 -20.55 -21.04
C VAL A 479 3.12 -20.47 -19.65
N TYR A 480 2.11 -19.60 -19.50
CA TYR A 480 1.49 -19.25 -18.23
C TYR A 480 0.36 -20.21 -17.83
N ASN A 481 -0.31 -20.85 -18.78
CA ASN A 481 -1.44 -21.74 -18.49
C ASN A 481 -1.72 -22.76 -19.59
N HIS A 482 -2.61 -23.72 -19.28
CA HIS A 482 -3.01 -24.76 -20.21
C HIS A 482 -3.87 -24.25 -21.40
N PHE A 483 -4.37 -23.01 -21.35
CA PHE A 483 -5.02 -22.35 -22.48
C PHE A 483 -4.00 -21.86 -23.53
N GLY A 484 -2.73 -21.81 -23.16
CA GLY A 484 -1.59 -21.44 -24.00
C GLY A 484 -1.28 -19.94 -23.98
N TRP A 485 -1.72 -19.21 -22.95
CA TRP A 485 -1.24 -17.85 -22.71
C TRP A 485 0.27 -17.89 -22.48
N ASN A 486 1.03 -17.00 -23.12
CA ASN A 486 2.48 -17.06 -23.10
C ASN A 486 3.12 -15.68 -23.25
N ASP A 487 4.29 -15.52 -22.65
CA ASP A 487 5.20 -14.42 -22.94
C ASP A 487 6.32 -14.93 -23.87
N PRO A 488 6.36 -14.50 -25.15
CA PRO A 488 7.42 -14.86 -26.09
C PRO A 488 8.81 -14.36 -25.71
N GLN A 489 8.90 -13.32 -24.88
CA GLN A 489 10.13 -12.62 -24.50
C GLN A 489 10.40 -12.69 -22.99
N GLY A 490 9.80 -13.65 -22.28
CA GLY A 490 9.92 -13.79 -20.83
C GLY A 490 11.38 -13.82 -20.36
N ARG A 491 11.69 -13.03 -19.32
CA ARG A 491 13.03 -12.87 -18.74
C ARG A 491 13.00 -13.18 -17.25
N PHE A 492 13.93 -13.99 -16.77
CA PHE A 492 13.90 -14.45 -15.38
C PHE A 492 15.27 -14.90 -14.88
N PHE A 493 15.46 -14.81 -13.57
CA PHE A 493 16.68 -15.26 -12.89
C PHE A 493 16.74 -16.78 -12.80
N VAL A 494 17.93 -17.34 -12.98
CA VAL A 494 18.20 -18.78 -12.84
C VAL A 494 19.58 -19.00 -12.21
N LEU A 495 19.75 -20.06 -11.41
CA LEU A 495 21.09 -20.44 -10.95
C LEU A 495 21.90 -21.06 -12.09
N LYS A 496 23.18 -20.70 -12.21
CA LYS A 496 24.06 -21.30 -13.23
C LYS A 496 24.17 -22.83 -13.11
N GLU A 497 24.11 -23.35 -11.89
CA GLU A 497 24.12 -24.82 -11.65
C GLU A 497 22.92 -25.54 -12.30
N GLU A 498 21.77 -24.88 -12.44
CA GLU A 498 20.62 -25.46 -13.16
C GLU A 498 20.84 -25.43 -14.68
N LEU A 499 21.47 -24.38 -15.21
CA LEU A 499 21.87 -24.36 -16.62
C LEU A 499 22.81 -25.53 -16.91
N GLU A 500 23.83 -25.75 -16.10
CA GLU A 500 24.79 -26.86 -16.24
C GLU A 500 24.11 -28.22 -16.16
N LYS A 501 23.28 -28.45 -15.13
CA LYS A 501 22.52 -29.69 -14.91
C LYS A 501 21.62 -30.04 -16.09
N HIS A 502 21.05 -29.03 -16.76
CA HIS A 502 20.17 -29.23 -17.89
C HIS A 502 20.87 -29.13 -19.25
N GLY A 503 22.21 -29.12 -19.31
CA GLY A 503 22.98 -29.24 -20.55
C GLY A 503 23.36 -27.90 -21.21
N GLY A 504 23.40 -26.82 -20.44
CA GLY A 504 23.76 -25.47 -20.88
C GLY A 504 22.54 -24.59 -21.21
N LEU A 505 22.81 -23.34 -21.57
CA LEU A 505 21.81 -22.30 -21.84
C LEU A 505 20.78 -22.75 -22.90
N ASP A 506 21.23 -23.15 -24.09
CA ASP A 506 20.34 -23.50 -25.21
C ASP A 506 19.42 -24.69 -24.87
N SER A 507 19.95 -25.71 -24.18
CA SER A 507 19.15 -26.87 -23.78
C SER A 507 18.15 -26.53 -22.67
N TYR A 508 18.49 -25.63 -21.76
CA TYR A 508 17.57 -25.13 -20.74
C TYR A 508 16.42 -24.36 -21.38
N ILE A 509 16.72 -23.41 -22.28
CA ILE A 509 15.71 -22.64 -23.03
C ILE A 509 14.78 -23.60 -23.79
N GLU A 510 15.32 -24.53 -24.56
CA GLU A 510 14.51 -25.51 -25.32
C GLU A 510 13.56 -26.32 -24.41
N LYS A 511 14.01 -26.69 -23.20
CA LYS A 511 13.19 -27.44 -22.22
C LYS A 511 12.10 -26.57 -21.60
N VAL A 512 12.36 -25.29 -21.36
CA VAL A 512 11.36 -24.32 -20.91
C VAL A 512 10.29 -24.14 -21.98
N GLU A 513 10.68 -23.87 -23.22
CA GLU A 513 9.75 -23.61 -24.32
C GLU A 513 8.89 -24.83 -24.68
N LYS A 514 9.41 -26.05 -24.45
CA LYS A 514 8.66 -27.31 -24.59
C LYS A 514 7.81 -27.67 -23.37
N GLY A 515 7.84 -26.88 -22.30
CA GLY A 515 7.13 -27.15 -21.05
C GLY A 515 7.66 -28.36 -20.27
N THR A 516 8.90 -28.80 -20.55
CA THR A 516 9.57 -29.85 -19.75
C THR A 516 10.06 -29.29 -18.41
N ILE A 517 10.45 -28.01 -18.40
CA ILE A 517 10.77 -27.25 -17.18
C ILE A 517 9.65 -26.23 -16.97
N CYS A 518 9.03 -26.30 -15.80
CA CYS A 518 8.05 -25.33 -15.33
C CYS A 518 8.82 -24.22 -14.60
N VAL A 519 9.00 -23.07 -15.26
CA VAL A 519 9.74 -21.93 -14.69
C VAL A 519 8.94 -21.29 -13.55
N GLU A 520 9.62 -20.93 -12.48
CA GLU A 520 9.13 -20.17 -11.33
C GLU A 520 10.14 -19.06 -10.99
N PRO A 521 9.73 -17.98 -10.30
CA PRO A 521 10.65 -16.94 -9.84
C PRO A 521 11.74 -17.52 -8.93
N LEU A 522 12.96 -16.99 -9.03
CA LEU A 522 14.10 -17.49 -8.28
C LEU A 522 13.97 -17.11 -6.79
N VAL A 523 13.85 -18.13 -5.93
CA VAL A 523 13.92 -17.98 -4.48
C VAL A 523 15.20 -18.62 -3.97
N ILE A 524 16.21 -17.82 -3.61
CA ILE A 524 17.43 -18.30 -2.94
C ILE A 524 17.27 -18.27 -1.42
N ARG A 525 18.04 -19.07 -0.70
CA ARG A 525 17.82 -19.34 0.74
C ARG A 525 19.09 -19.18 1.55
N ALA A 526 19.03 -18.43 2.65
CA ALA A 526 20.14 -18.21 3.58
C ALA A 526 19.65 -18.07 5.02
N ASN A 527 20.59 -18.08 5.96
CA ASN A 527 20.28 -17.92 7.37
C ASN A 527 20.83 -16.56 7.87
N ALA A 528 20.18 -16.01 8.90
CA ALA A 528 20.74 -14.91 9.67
C ALA A 528 22.15 -15.28 10.16
N GLY A 529 23.11 -14.38 9.95
CA GLY A 529 24.54 -14.56 10.20
C GLY A 529 25.36 -14.98 8.97
N ASP A 530 24.74 -15.30 7.83
CA ASP A 530 25.47 -15.60 6.59
C ASP A 530 26.00 -14.29 5.94
N CYS A 531 27.26 -14.31 5.48
CA CYS A 531 27.81 -13.32 4.54
C CYS A 531 27.55 -13.83 3.11
N VAL A 532 26.84 -13.05 2.31
CA VAL A 532 26.37 -13.46 0.98
C VAL A 532 27.12 -12.70 -0.10
N GLU A 533 27.54 -13.42 -1.14
CA GLU A 533 28.04 -12.86 -2.39
C GLU A 533 27.13 -13.31 -3.53
N VAL A 534 26.58 -12.35 -4.25
CA VAL A 534 25.80 -12.60 -5.48
C VAL A 534 26.69 -12.31 -6.68
N ARG A 535 26.70 -13.24 -7.63
CA ARG A 535 27.39 -13.12 -8.91
C ARG A 535 26.38 -13.21 -10.04
N LEU A 536 25.91 -12.07 -10.52
CA LEU A 536 24.92 -11.98 -11.58
C LEU A 536 25.59 -11.90 -12.95
N THR A 537 25.37 -12.89 -13.80
CA THR A 537 25.83 -12.88 -15.20
C THR A 537 24.71 -12.52 -16.16
N ASN A 538 24.98 -11.57 -17.05
CA ASN A 538 24.05 -11.18 -18.10
C ASN A 538 24.15 -12.13 -19.31
N LEU A 539 23.11 -12.94 -19.54
CA LEU A 539 22.97 -13.80 -20.72
C LEU A 539 21.79 -13.38 -21.60
N LEU A 540 21.26 -12.17 -21.40
CA LEU A 540 20.14 -11.66 -22.19
C LEU A 540 20.58 -11.31 -23.63
N PRO A 541 19.63 -11.35 -24.57
CA PRO A 541 19.73 -10.57 -25.80
C PRO A 541 19.91 -9.08 -25.48
N GLU A 542 20.56 -8.34 -26.39
CA GLU A 542 20.83 -6.91 -26.21
C GLU A 542 19.55 -6.05 -26.28
N TYR A 543 18.49 -6.57 -26.89
CA TYR A 543 17.23 -5.87 -27.10
C TYR A 543 16.06 -6.70 -26.57
N ILE A 544 15.06 -5.99 -26.06
CA ILE A 544 13.67 -6.43 -26.09
C ILE A 544 13.14 -6.04 -27.46
N GLU A 545 12.59 -7.00 -28.21
CA GLU A 545 12.07 -6.75 -29.54
C GLU A 545 10.69 -6.08 -29.48
N GLU A 546 10.37 -5.31 -30.51
CA GLU A 546 9.09 -4.64 -30.66
C GLU A 546 7.92 -5.62 -30.60
N SER A 547 6.81 -5.17 -30.00
CA SER A 547 5.57 -5.94 -29.93
C SER A 547 4.36 -4.99 -29.91
N PRO A 548 3.12 -5.51 -29.98
CA PRO A 548 1.93 -4.68 -29.80
C PRO A 548 1.85 -3.95 -28.46
N PHE A 549 2.64 -4.36 -27.45
CA PHE A 549 2.65 -3.75 -26.13
C PHE A 549 3.70 -2.65 -25.97
N GLN A 550 4.86 -2.82 -26.60
CA GLN A 550 6.04 -1.99 -26.32
C GLN A 550 6.90 -1.82 -27.57
N MET A 551 7.64 -0.73 -27.60
CA MET A 551 8.64 -0.45 -28.63
C MET A 551 9.88 -1.34 -28.44
N LYS A 552 10.73 -1.38 -29.48
CA LYS A 552 12.03 -2.02 -29.36
C LYS A 552 12.91 -1.25 -28.37
N THR A 553 13.39 -1.92 -27.33
CA THR A 553 14.16 -1.28 -26.24
C THR A 553 15.50 -1.97 -26.03
N LYS A 554 16.57 -1.18 -25.99
CA LYS A 554 17.93 -1.63 -25.70
C LYS A 554 18.08 -1.87 -24.20
N THR A 555 18.58 -3.05 -23.85
CA THR A 555 18.69 -3.52 -22.47
C THR A 555 20.05 -4.21 -22.27
N ASP A 556 21.13 -3.47 -22.54
CA ASP A 556 22.48 -4.01 -22.71
C ASP A 556 23.26 -4.26 -21.41
N ILE A 557 22.69 -3.85 -20.27
CA ILE A 557 23.23 -3.97 -18.92
C ILE A 557 22.12 -4.43 -17.96
N VAL A 558 22.47 -5.18 -16.92
CA VAL A 558 21.51 -5.70 -15.92
C VAL A 558 22.07 -5.50 -14.51
N GLY A 559 21.24 -5.07 -13.57
CA GLY A 559 21.57 -4.91 -12.15
C GLY A 559 20.99 -6.03 -11.27
N PHE A 560 21.43 -6.06 -10.02
CA PHE A 560 20.83 -6.87 -8.96
C PHE A 560 20.53 -5.94 -7.77
N HIS A 561 19.34 -5.38 -7.71
CA HIS A 561 18.93 -4.60 -6.54
C HIS A 561 18.23 -5.50 -5.54
N ILE A 562 18.61 -5.43 -4.26
CA ILE A 562 18.04 -6.26 -3.19
C ILE A 562 17.59 -5.40 -2.01
N HIS A 563 16.40 -5.71 -1.52
CA HIS A 563 15.73 -4.99 -0.44
C HIS A 563 16.26 -5.40 0.94
N LEU A 564 15.97 -4.61 1.98
CA LEU A 564 16.25 -4.83 3.41
C LEU A 564 17.73 -4.99 3.82
N VAL A 565 18.58 -5.64 3.04
CA VAL A 565 19.96 -5.98 3.39
C VAL A 565 20.90 -4.78 3.30
N LYS A 566 22.10 -4.93 3.85
CA LYS A 566 23.09 -3.86 3.99
C LYS A 566 24.26 -4.08 3.03
N PHE A 567 24.38 -3.21 2.04
CA PHE A 567 25.40 -3.27 0.98
C PHE A 567 26.13 -1.93 0.82
N ASP A 568 27.23 -1.95 0.09
CA ASP A 568 27.97 -0.75 -0.27
C ASP A 568 27.23 -0.01 -1.40
N THR A 569 26.54 1.08 -1.05
CA THR A 569 25.68 1.83 -1.97
C THR A 569 26.43 2.35 -3.21
N ILE A 570 27.74 2.62 -3.13
CA ILE A 570 28.48 3.18 -4.26
C ILE A 570 28.69 2.12 -5.37
N VAL A 571 28.81 0.84 -5.01
CA VAL A 571 29.27 -0.21 -5.93
C VAL A 571 28.37 -1.45 -6.05
N SER A 572 27.35 -1.59 -5.19
CA SER A 572 26.54 -2.82 -5.09
C SER A 572 25.05 -2.57 -4.85
N ASP A 573 24.51 -1.49 -5.43
CA ASP A 573 23.08 -1.16 -5.35
C ASP A 573 22.27 -1.74 -6.51
N GLY A 574 22.91 -2.37 -7.50
CA GLY A 574 22.22 -2.80 -8.72
C GLY A 574 21.63 -1.67 -9.59
N ALA A 575 22.06 -0.41 -9.40
CA ALA A 575 21.49 0.79 -10.03
C ALA A 575 22.57 1.84 -10.41
N ALA A 576 22.15 2.97 -10.99
CA ALA A 576 23.00 4.12 -11.37
C ALA A 576 22.63 5.41 -10.62
N ASN A 577 22.69 5.36 -9.28
CA ASN A 577 22.12 6.39 -8.42
C ASN A 577 23.05 7.59 -8.19
N GLY A 578 22.61 8.78 -8.59
CA GLY A 578 23.32 10.02 -8.31
C GLY A 578 24.77 10.00 -8.83
N TRP A 579 25.73 10.30 -7.95
CA TRP A 579 27.16 10.26 -8.27
C TRP A 579 27.84 8.91 -7.98
N ASN A 580 27.09 7.83 -7.77
CA ASN A 580 27.65 6.48 -7.59
C ASN A 580 28.11 5.85 -8.93
N ASN A 581 28.70 4.65 -8.85
CA ASN A 581 28.97 3.82 -10.03
C ASN A 581 27.66 3.24 -10.59
N ILE A 582 27.69 2.78 -11.86
CA ILE A 582 26.62 1.94 -12.41
C ILE A 582 26.87 0.48 -12.06
N ALA A 583 26.21 -0.02 -11.02
CA ALA A 583 26.33 -1.39 -10.57
C ALA A 583 25.53 -2.33 -11.50
N GLY A 584 26.13 -2.73 -12.62
CA GLY A 584 25.48 -3.60 -13.60
C GLY A 584 26.44 -4.42 -14.44
N ALA A 585 26.00 -5.57 -14.93
CA ALA A 585 26.75 -6.46 -15.82
C ALA A 585 26.29 -6.30 -17.27
N ARG A 586 27.22 -6.01 -18.19
CA ARG A 586 26.91 -6.09 -19.63
C ARG A 586 26.95 -7.53 -20.11
N LYS A 587 26.56 -7.77 -21.36
CA LYS A 587 26.51 -9.12 -21.95
C LYS A 587 27.79 -9.93 -21.69
N TYR A 588 27.62 -11.13 -21.12
CA TYR A 588 28.66 -12.07 -20.68
C TYR A 588 29.57 -11.61 -19.52
N GLU A 589 29.35 -10.42 -18.98
CA GLU A 589 30.02 -9.96 -17.77
C GLU A 589 29.29 -10.51 -16.54
N THR A 590 29.99 -10.49 -15.40
CA THR A 590 29.42 -10.86 -14.10
C THR A 590 29.59 -9.71 -13.11
N LEU A 591 28.49 -9.25 -12.54
CA LEU A 591 28.46 -8.29 -11.44
C LEU A 591 28.64 -9.03 -10.11
N ILE A 592 29.50 -8.51 -9.23
CA ILE A 592 29.74 -9.01 -7.87
C ILE A 592 29.16 -8.02 -6.87
N GLU A 593 28.28 -8.51 -6.02
CA GLU A 593 27.73 -7.74 -4.90
C GLU A 593 27.81 -8.54 -3.60
N ARG A 594 27.99 -7.82 -2.49
CA ARG A 594 28.14 -8.43 -1.16
C ARG A 594 27.31 -7.70 -0.10
N PHE A 595 26.65 -8.50 0.72
CA PHE A 595 25.87 -8.00 1.86
C PHE A 595 25.84 -9.04 2.99
N PHE A 596 25.50 -8.58 4.18
CA PHE A 596 25.37 -9.42 5.37
C PHE A 596 23.93 -9.48 5.86
N LEU A 597 23.56 -10.67 6.31
CA LEU A 597 22.25 -10.96 6.86
C LEU A 597 22.33 -10.86 8.38
N ASP A 598 22.21 -9.65 8.92
CA ASP A 598 22.39 -9.37 10.35
C ASP A 598 21.27 -9.93 11.23
N THR A 599 20.07 -10.10 10.66
CA THR A 599 18.89 -10.63 11.37
C THR A 599 18.05 -11.55 10.49
N GLU A 600 17.09 -12.26 11.08
CA GLU A 600 16.02 -12.93 10.34
C GLU A 600 15.17 -11.87 9.64
N LEU A 601 15.21 -11.85 8.32
CA LEU A 601 14.45 -10.91 7.48
C LEU A 601 13.27 -11.57 6.77
N ARG A 602 13.18 -12.92 6.82
CA ARG A 602 12.14 -13.69 6.15
C ARG A 602 12.17 -13.46 4.64
N ALA A 603 11.13 -12.89 4.02
CA ALA A 603 11.11 -12.60 2.60
C ALA A 603 11.83 -11.29 2.29
N VAL A 604 12.82 -11.34 1.40
CA VAL A 604 13.56 -10.20 0.89
C VAL A 604 13.43 -10.17 -0.63
N PHE A 605 12.89 -9.10 -1.19
CA PHE A 605 12.69 -8.92 -2.63
C PHE A 605 14.00 -8.53 -3.35
N PHE A 606 14.20 -8.99 -4.58
CA PHE A 606 15.25 -8.48 -5.47
C PHE A 606 14.79 -8.44 -6.92
N HIS A 607 15.35 -7.51 -7.70
CA HIS A 607 14.97 -7.26 -9.09
C HIS A 607 16.08 -6.52 -9.87
N ASP A 608 15.87 -6.28 -11.17
CA ASP A 608 16.70 -5.32 -11.92
C ASP A 608 16.14 -3.89 -11.74
N HIS A 609 17.00 -2.98 -11.30
CA HIS A 609 16.67 -1.56 -11.09
C HIS A 609 17.15 -0.68 -12.27
N LEU A 610 18.07 -1.17 -13.11
CA LEU A 610 18.53 -0.43 -14.29
C LEU A 610 17.47 -0.37 -15.39
N PHE A 611 16.65 -1.42 -15.54
CA PHE A 611 15.56 -1.47 -16.50
C PHE A 611 14.26 -1.91 -15.84
N ALA A 612 13.91 -1.30 -14.71
CA ALA A 612 12.74 -1.68 -13.94
C ALA A 612 11.41 -1.54 -14.71
N ASN A 613 11.29 -0.53 -15.58
CA ASN A 613 10.16 -0.31 -16.48
C ASN A 613 10.06 -1.36 -17.58
N SER A 614 11.20 -1.85 -18.06
CA SER A 614 11.25 -2.72 -19.24
C SER A 614 11.33 -4.21 -18.90
N HIS A 615 12.08 -4.60 -17.87
CA HIS A 615 12.36 -6.01 -17.55
C HIS A 615 11.30 -6.66 -16.67
N GLN A 616 10.68 -5.90 -15.77
CA GLN A 616 9.81 -6.50 -14.74
C GLN A 616 8.49 -7.00 -15.29
N GLN A 617 7.96 -6.32 -16.32
CA GLN A 617 6.80 -6.77 -17.10
C GLN A 617 7.01 -8.15 -17.75
N HIS A 618 8.28 -8.58 -17.92
CA HIS A 618 8.68 -9.90 -18.43
C HIS A 618 9.07 -10.92 -17.37
N GLY A 619 9.06 -10.53 -16.09
CA GLY A 619 9.30 -11.45 -14.97
C GLY A 619 10.63 -11.32 -14.24
N VAL A 620 11.39 -10.22 -14.42
CA VAL A 620 12.71 -10.06 -13.77
C VAL A 620 12.57 -9.61 -12.31
N PHE A 621 12.15 -10.56 -11.48
CA PHE A 621 12.05 -10.44 -10.02
C PHE A 621 12.32 -11.78 -9.33
N GLY A 622 12.72 -11.74 -8.06
CA GLY A 622 12.97 -12.91 -7.24
C GLY A 622 13.03 -12.56 -5.76
N ALA A 623 13.40 -13.53 -4.92
CA ALA A 623 13.55 -13.30 -3.49
C ALA A 623 14.71 -14.07 -2.84
N LEU A 624 15.26 -13.48 -1.79
CA LEU A 624 16.12 -14.13 -0.82
C LEU A 624 15.32 -14.40 0.44
N PHE A 625 15.22 -15.66 0.85
CA PHE A 625 14.61 -16.03 2.12
C PHE A 625 15.66 -16.20 3.20
N VAL A 626 15.52 -15.40 4.26
CA VAL A 626 16.46 -15.31 5.39
C VAL A 626 15.80 -15.86 6.66
N GLU A 627 16.09 -17.11 6.97
CA GLU A 627 15.57 -17.80 8.16
C GLU A 627 16.48 -17.63 9.39
N GLU A 628 16.00 -18.09 10.55
CA GLU A 628 16.79 -18.12 11.78
C GLU A 628 18.12 -18.87 11.63
N ALA A 629 19.13 -18.45 12.39
CA ALA A 629 20.44 -19.08 12.39
C ALA A 629 20.37 -20.58 12.72
N GLY A 630 20.75 -21.43 11.77
CA GLY A 630 20.76 -22.89 11.91
C GLY A 630 19.51 -23.60 11.38
N ALA A 631 18.57 -22.89 10.77
CA ALA A 631 17.49 -23.50 10.00
C ALA A 631 18.02 -24.28 8.79
N THR A 632 17.31 -25.35 8.40
CA THR A 632 17.60 -26.12 7.18
C THR A 632 16.36 -26.17 6.29
N PHE A 633 16.61 -26.16 4.98
CA PHE A 633 15.58 -26.07 3.94
C PHE A 633 15.47 -27.42 3.24
N HIS A 634 14.25 -27.92 3.03
CA HIS A 634 14.04 -29.24 2.45
C HIS A 634 12.99 -29.24 1.35
N ASP A 635 13.18 -30.07 0.32
CA ASP A 635 12.18 -30.30 -0.72
C ASP A 635 10.92 -30.98 -0.13
N VAL A 636 9.75 -30.49 -0.52
CA VAL A 636 8.45 -30.96 0.01
C VAL A 636 8.13 -32.41 -0.35
N SER A 637 8.70 -32.91 -1.46
CA SER A 637 8.44 -34.25 -2.02
C SER A 637 9.51 -35.25 -1.60
N THR A 638 10.79 -34.90 -1.73
CA THR A 638 11.94 -35.80 -1.49
C THR A 638 12.48 -35.67 -0.07
N GLY A 639 12.23 -34.55 0.62
CA GLY A 639 12.81 -34.26 1.95
C GLY A 639 14.33 -34.07 1.95
N GLU A 640 14.96 -34.00 0.78
CA GLU A 640 16.38 -33.69 0.63
C GLU A 640 16.62 -32.19 0.86
N GLU A 641 17.85 -31.81 1.19
CA GLU A 641 18.21 -30.41 1.40
C GLU A 641 18.04 -29.59 0.12
N LEU A 642 17.43 -28.42 0.24
CA LEU A 642 17.05 -27.54 -0.87
C LEU A 642 17.85 -26.24 -0.81
N LYS A 643 18.39 -25.80 -1.95
CA LYS A 643 19.09 -24.50 -2.03
C LYS A 643 18.20 -23.36 -2.49
N PHE A 644 17.22 -23.64 -3.34
CA PHE A 644 16.37 -22.65 -3.97
C PHE A 644 14.99 -23.23 -4.31
N GLY A 645 14.01 -22.37 -4.57
CA GLY A 645 12.68 -22.76 -5.06
C GLY A 645 11.54 -22.21 -4.22
N THR A 646 10.37 -22.09 -4.84
CA THR A 646 9.18 -21.44 -4.27
C THR A 646 8.47 -22.28 -3.21
N LYS A 647 8.80 -23.56 -3.08
CA LYS A 647 8.20 -24.48 -2.10
C LYS A 647 9.29 -25.16 -1.27
N ALA A 648 9.14 -25.14 0.05
CA ALA A 648 10.07 -25.82 0.95
C ALA A 648 9.39 -26.31 2.23
N VAL A 649 10.06 -27.22 2.94
CA VAL A 649 9.86 -27.45 4.36
C VAL A 649 11.02 -26.83 5.10
N ILE A 650 10.72 -25.88 5.99
CA ILE A 650 11.73 -25.26 6.84
C ILE A 650 11.78 -26.05 8.14
N LYS A 651 12.97 -26.52 8.50
CA LYS A 651 13.22 -27.14 9.79
C LYS A 651 13.94 -26.14 10.68
N ARG A 652 13.25 -25.72 11.73
CA ARG A 652 13.74 -24.78 12.74
C ARG A 652 14.84 -25.41 13.60
N LYS A 653 15.64 -24.57 14.24
CA LYS A 653 16.71 -24.99 15.16
C LYS A 653 16.18 -25.80 16.34
N ASP A 654 14.96 -25.50 16.79
CA ASP A 654 14.27 -26.19 17.88
C ASP A 654 13.71 -27.59 17.49
N GLY A 655 13.87 -27.98 16.22
CA GLY A 655 13.40 -29.24 15.67
C GLY A 655 11.92 -29.26 15.26
N THR A 656 11.21 -28.13 15.35
CA THR A 656 9.91 -27.94 14.66
C THR A 656 10.13 -27.73 13.15
N SER A 657 9.04 -27.81 12.40
CA SER A 657 9.08 -27.56 10.96
C SER A 657 7.74 -27.02 10.47
N PHE A 658 7.78 -26.19 9.43
CA PHE A 658 6.59 -25.68 8.75
C PHE A 658 6.74 -25.80 7.22
N ARG A 659 5.62 -25.76 6.50
CA ARG A 659 5.62 -25.68 5.03
C ARG A 659 5.72 -24.23 4.61
N GLU A 660 6.56 -23.94 3.64
CA GLU A 660 6.73 -22.60 3.09
C GLU A 660 6.37 -22.59 1.60
N TYR A 661 5.64 -21.56 1.19
CA TYR A 661 5.29 -21.26 -0.19
C TYR A 661 5.59 -19.80 -0.50
N ALA A 662 6.12 -19.52 -1.68
CA ALA A 662 6.30 -18.18 -2.22
C ALA A 662 5.27 -17.90 -3.31
N LEU A 663 4.56 -16.78 -3.20
CA LEU A 663 3.65 -16.26 -4.22
C LEU A 663 4.15 -14.87 -4.64
N PHE A 664 4.60 -14.78 -5.88
CA PHE A 664 4.96 -13.54 -6.56
C PHE A 664 3.80 -13.15 -7.45
N VAL A 665 3.09 -12.11 -7.05
CA VAL A 665 2.07 -11.47 -7.86
C VAL A 665 2.76 -10.51 -8.81
N HIS A 666 2.22 -10.36 -10.01
CA HIS A 666 2.59 -9.27 -10.88
C HIS A 666 1.45 -8.90 -11.82
N ASP A 667 1.28 -7.60 -12.05
CA ASP A 667 0.51 -7.01 -13.12
C ASP A 667 1.38 -6.74 -14.36
N PHE A 668 0.73 -6.21 -15.39
CA PHE A 668 1.31 -5.87 -16.70
C PHE A 668 2.12 -7.01 -17.35
N ALA A 669 1.68 -8.25 -17.15
CA ALA A 669 2.23 -9.40 -17.87
C ALA A 669 1.85 -9.30 -19.35
N LEU A 670 2.84 -9.04 -20.21
CA LEU A 670 2.66 -8.80 -21.64
C LEU A 670 2.41 -10.11 -22.42
N LEU A 671 1.24 -10.70 -22.23
CA LEU A 671 0.94 -12.05 -22.70
C LEU A 671 0.24 -12.08 -24.07
N PHE A 672 0.47 -13.19 -24.76
CA PHE A 672 -0.20 -13.55 -26.02
C PHE A 672 -0.98 -14.85 -25.83
N ASP A 673 -2.10 -14.99 -26.54
CA ASP A 673 -2.81 -16.26 -26.62
C ASP A 673 -2.00 -17.33 -27.38
N LYS A 674 -2.52 -18.56 -27.42
CA LYS A 674 -1.88 -19.69 -28.12
C LYS A 674 -1.69 -19.48 -29.64
N ASN A 675 -2.42 -18.54 -30.24
CA ASN A 675 -2.37 -18.22 -31.66
C ASN A 675 -1.47 -17.01 -31.95
N GLY A 676 -0.83 -16.43 -30.91
CA GLY A 676 0.01 -15.24 -31.03
C GLY A 676 -0.76 -13.92 -31.08
N LYS A 677 -2.02 -13.89 -30.61
CA LYS A 677 -2.78 -12.64 -30.47
C LYS A 677 -2.45 -11.98 -29.12
N PRO A 678 -2.11 -10.67 -29.06
CA PRO A 678 -1.86 -9.99 -27.80
C PRO A 678 -3.14 -9.93 -26.93
N LEU A 679 -2.95 -10.07 -25.62
CA LEU A 679 -3.99 -9.97 -24.60
C LEU A 679 -3.94 -8.59 -23.96
N ASN A 680 -5.00 -7.79 -24.12
CA ASN A 680 -5.11 -6.43 -23.59
C ASN A 680 -3.97 -5.48 -24.04
N PRO A 681 -3.69 -5.36 -25.36
CA PRO A 681 -2.69 -4.40 -25.82
C PRO A 681 -3.16 -2.96 -25.60
N PRO A 682 -2.25 -2.02 -25.31
CA PRO A 682 -2.57 -0.60 -25.29
C PRO A 682 -2.93 -0.12 -26.71
N GLU A 683 -3.56 1.05 -26.84
CA GLU A 683 -3.89 1.62 -28.15
C GLU A 683 -2.62 1.93 -28.97
N VAL A 684 -1.56 2.36 -28.28
CA VAL A 684 -0.25 2.68 -28.84
C VAL A 684 0.82 1.89 -28.08
N PRO A 685 1.71 1.15 -28.76
CA PRO A 685 2.81 0.44 -28.09
C PRO A 685 3.71 1.40 -27.29
N GLY A 686 4.04 1.02 -26.06
CA GLY A 686 4.79 1.85 -25.11
C GLY A 686 3.92 2.86 -24.36
N SER A 687 2.61 2.88 -24.59
CA SER A 687 1.69 3.64 -23.73
C SER A 687 1.62 3.01 -22.34
N HIS A 688 1.31 3.86 -21.36
CA HIS A 688 1.09 3.48 -19.97
C HIS A 688 -0.38 3.09 -19.68
N ASP A 689 -1.22 2.91 -20.70
CA ASP A 689 -2.65 2.54 -20.58
C ASP A 689 -2.86 1.06 -20.15
N ASP A 690 -2.60 0.74 -18.89
CA ASP A 690 -2.78 -0.57 -18.22
C ASP A 690 -2.64 -1.83 -19.12
N PRO A 691 -1.49 -2.00 -19.81
CA PRO A 691 -1.32 -3.06 -20.79
C PRO A 691 -1.19 -4.45 -20.15
N GLY A 692 -1.62 -5.47 -20.89
CA GLY A 692 -1.37 -6.87 -20.53
C GLY A 692 -2.34 -7.43 -19.48
N VAL A 693 -1.90 -8.45 -18.76
CA VAL A 693 -2.72 -9.21 -17.79
C VAL A 693 -1.94 -9.46 -16.49
N MET A 694 -2.48 -10.31 -15.63
CA MET A 694 -1.93 -10.57 -14.29
C MET A 694 -1.34 -11.99 -14.18
N GLY A 695 -0.41 -12.21 -13.24
CA GLY A 695 0.14 -13.53 -12.94
C GLY A 695 0.57 -13.77 -11.49
N ILE A 696 0.67 -15.05 -11.12
CA ILE A 696 1.23 -15.58 -9.87
C ILE A 696 2.31 -16.59 -10.21
N ASN A 697 3.57 -16.33 -9.85
CA ASN A 697 4.72 -17.18 -10.19
C ASN A 697 4.80 -17.50 -11.70
N TYR A 698 4.58 -16.49 -12.56
CA TYR A 698 4.47 -16.65 -14.02
C TYR A 698 3.32 -17.58 -14.47
N ARG A 699 2.25 -17.70 -13.69
CA ARG A 699 1.06 -18.51 -14.02
C ARG A 699 -0.21 -17.70 -13.83
N SER A 700 -1.25 -18.01 -14.58
CA SER A 700 -2.53 -17.31 -14.46
C SER A 700 -3.68 -18.23 -14.83
N GLU A 701 -4.78 -18.18 -14.08
CA GLU A 701 -6.00 -18.94 -14.36
C GLU A 701 -7.20 -18.02 -14.65
N PRO A 702 -7.28 -17.41 -15.85
CA PRO A 702 -8.25 -16.37 -16.17
C PRO A 702 -9.70 -16.90 -16.22
N MET A 703 -10.62 -16.19 -15.57
CA MET A 703 -12.05 -16.55 -15.55
C MET A 703 -12.69 -16.58 -16.96
N PRO A 704 -12.40 -15.63 -17.88
CA PRO A 704 -12.96 -15.68 -19.24
C PRO A 704 -12.72 -17.00 -19.96
N GLU A 705 -11.54 -17.61 -19.80
CA GLU A 705 -11.21 -18.86 -20.47
C GLU A 705 -12.02 -20.05 -19.95
N ARG A 706 -12.33 -20.06 -18.65
CA ARG A 706 -13.22 -21.05 -18.02
C ARG A 706 -14.69 -20.86 -18.43
N LEU A 707 -15.13 -19.61 -18.65
CA LEU A 707 -16.53 -19.28 -19.00
C LEU A 707 -16.90 -19.52 -20.48
N LYS A 708 -15.93 -19.64 -21.39
CA LYS A 708 -16.17 -19.80 -22.86
C LYS A 708 -17.04 -20.99 -23.27
N LYS A 709 -17.31 -21.95 -22.38
CA LYS A 709 -18.10 -23.16 -22.65
C LYS A 709 -19.56 -23.06 -22.15
N ASP A 710 -20.09 -21.85 -21.98
CA ASP A 710 -21.43 -21.58 -21.41
C ASP A 710 -21.60 -22.16 -20.00
N GLU A 711 -20.55 -22.07 -19.19
CA GLU A 711 -20.51 -22.60 -17.82
C GLU A 711 -21.00 -21.55 -16.81
N ASP A 712 -21.71 -22.00 -15.77
CA ASP A 712 -22.28 -21.12 -14.75
C ASP A 712 -21.15 -20.58 -13.83
N PRO A 713 -21.01 -19.25 -13.64
CA PRO A 713 -19.97 -18.63 -12.81
C PRO A 713 -19.87 -19.21 -11.39
N ALA A 714 -20.95 -19.82 -10.87
CA ALA A 714 -20.97 -20.47 -9.56
C ALA A 714 -20.02 -21.66 -9.44
N TYR A 715 -19.47 -22.17 -10.54
CA TYR A 715 -18.52 -23.29 -10.55
C TYR A 715 -17.12 -22.91 -11.05
N ILE A 716 -16.82 -21.61 -11.21
CA ILE A 716 -15.56 -21.14 -11.80
C ILE A 716 -14.31 -21.70 -11.09
N PHE A 717 -14.41 -21.89 -9.77
CA PHE A 717 -13.32 -22.41 -8.94
C PHE A 717 -13.33 -23.94 -8.79
N SER A 718 -14.28 -24.64 -9.42
CA SER A 718 -14.47 -26.09 -9.28
C SER A 718 -13.50 -26.87 -10.14
N SER A 719 -12.62 -27.66 -9.51
CA SER A 719 -11.73 -28.58 -10.21
C SER A 719 -12.48 -29.79 -10.79
N PHE A 720 -13.70 -30.09 -10.35
CA PHE A 720 -14.53 -31.11 -10.97
C PHE A 720 -15.01 -30.71 -12.37
N VAL A 721 -15.25 -29.41 -12.56
CA VAL A 721 -15.76 -28.88 -13.83
C VAL A 721 -14.61 -28.56 -14.77
N HIS A 722 -13.60 -27.83 -14.29
CA HIS A 722 -12.55 -27.29 -15.14
C HIS A 722 -11.19 -28.02 -15.02
N GLY A 723 -11.00 -28.83 -13.98
CA GLY A 723 -9.67 -29.25 -13.54
C GLY A 723 -9.00 -28.22 -12.63
N ASP A 724 -7.88 -28.63 -12.03
CA ASP A 724 -7.08 -27.75 -11.18
C ASP A 724 -6.55 -26.53 -11.96
N PRO A 725 -6.43 -25.36 -11.30
CA PRO A 725 -5.91 -24.15 -11.94
C PRO A 725 -4.43 -24.29 -12.28
N SER A 726 -3.98 -23.49 -13.25
CA SER A 726 -2.57 -23.40 -13.65
C SER A 726 -1.70 -22.67 -12.62
N THR A 727 -2.32 -21.90 -11.73
CA THR A 727 -1.68 -21.19 -10.61
C THR A 727 -1.21 -22.14 -9.51
N PRO A 728 -0.29 -21.71 -8.62
CA PRO A 728 0.29 -22.60 -7.61
C PRO A 728 -0.74 -23.27 -6.69
N ILE A 729 -0.71 -24.62 -6.62
CA ILE A 729 -1.45 -25.36 -5.59
C ILE A 729 -0.58 -25.47 -4.33
N LEU A 730 -1.12 -25.04 -3.19
CA LEU A 730 -0.45 -25.11 -1.89
C LEU A 730 -0.92 -26.37 -1.15
N GLU A 731 -0.18 -27.46 -1.33
CA GLU A 731 -0.55 -28.79 -0.82
C GLU A 731 -0.09 -29.04 0.62
N THR A 732 -1.00 -29.40 1.52
CA THR A 732 -0.71 -29.56 2.95
C THR A 732 -1.50 -30.72 3.58
N TYR A 733 -1.29 -30.95 4.89
CA TYR A 733 -2.13 -31.82 5.72
C TYR A 733 -2.82 -31.02 6.83
N PRO A 734 -3.96 -31.51 7.36
CA PRO A 734 -4.68 -30.87 8.46
C PRO A 734 -3.79 -30.62 9.68
N GLY A 735 -3.65 -29.35 10.07
CA GLY A 735 -2.88 -28.94 11.25
C GLY A 735 -1.37 -28.82 11.04
N ASP A 736 -0.86 -28.94 9.81
CA ASP A 736 0.51 -28.50 9.51
C ASP A 736 0.63 -26.97 9.71
N GLU A 737 1.78 -26.50 10.19
CA GLU A 737 2.10 -25.07 10.16
C GLU A 737 2.44 -24.67 8.72
N MET A 738 1.91 -23.53 8.27
CA MET A 738 2.14 -23.02 6.91
C MET A 738 2.59 -21.56 6.95
N MET A 739 3.58 -21.24 6.13
CA MET A 739 4.08 -19.90 5.86
C MET A 739 3.88 -19.60 4.37
N ILE A 740 3.11 -18.57 4.04
CA ILE A 740 3.00 -18.06 2.69
C ILE A 740 3.77 -16.73 2.64
N ARG A 741 4.82 -16.68 1.83
CA ARG A 741 5.61 -15.49 1.54
C ARG A 741 4.96 -14.82 0.33
N LEU A 742 4.40 -13.64 0.54
CA LEU A 742 3.65 -12.89 -0.46
C LEU A 742 4.49 -11.70 -0.90
N LEU A 743 4.79 -11.62 -2.20
CA LEU A 743 5.58 -10.57 -2.81
C LEU A 743 4.87 -10.05 -4.06
N ASP A 744 5.01 -8.76 -4.30
CA ASP A 744 4.57 -8.10 -5.53
C ASP A 744 5.80 -7.71 -6.34
N GLY A 745 5.90 -8.28 -7.54
CA GLY A 745 7.10 -8.27 -8.36
C GLY A 745 7.13 -7.23 -9.47
N ALA A 746 5.99 -6.73 -9.92
CA ALA A 746 5.82 -5.76 -11.01
C ALA A 746 4.33 -5.45 -11.13
N HIS A 747 3.85 -4.31 -11.60
CA HIS A 747 4.51 -3.15 -12.20
C HIS A 747 3.91 -1.81 -11.73
N GLU A 748 2.59 -1.73 -11.55
CA GLU A 748 1.91 -0.51 -11.07
C GLU A 748 0.79 -0.81 -10.07
N GLU A 749 -0.05 -1.80 -10.37
CA GLU A 749 -1.29 -2.03 -9.62
C GLU A 749 -1.04 -2.51 -8.18
N GLN A 750 -1.97 -2.16 -7.31
CA GLN A 750 -1.96 -2.65 -5.93
C GLN A 750 -2.96 -3.80 -5.77
N HIS A 751 -2.54 -4.82 -5.03
CA HIS A 751 -3.30 -6.06 -4.92
C HIS A 751 -3.73 -6.33 -3.47
N VAL A 752 -4.81 -7.11 -3.30
CA VAL A 752 -5.27 -7.52 -1.97
C VAL A 752 -5.45 -9.03 -1.88
N PHE A 753 -4.49 -9.71 -1.25
CA PHE A 753 -4.57 -11.15 -1.01
C PHE A 753 -5.68 -11.46 -0.01
N ASN A 754 -6.52 -12.45 -0.32
CA ASN A 754 -7.59 -12.96 0.53
C ASN A 754 -7.47 -14.48 0.66
N LEU A 755 -7.76 -15.00 1.86
CA LEU A 755 -7.77 -16.45 2.11
C LEU A 755 -9.05 -16.87 2.82
N THR A 756 -9.79 -17.79 2.19
CA THR A 756 -11.04 -18.31 2.74
C THR A 756 -10.79 -19.29 3.89
N GLY A 757 -11.57 -19.16 4.98
CA GLY A 757 -11.60 -20.12 6.09
C GLY A 757 -10.37 -20.16 7.00
N MET A 758 -9.38 -19.29 6.77
CA MET A 758 -8.16 -19.17 7.58
C MET A 758 -7.87 -17.71 7.91
N ASN A 759 -7.07 -17.50 8.96
CA ASN A 759 -6.59 -16.20 9.41
C ASN A 759 -5.16 -16.30 9.94
N TRP A 760 -4.48 -15.16 10.01
CA TRP A 760 -3.11 -15.03 10.51
C TRP A 760 -2.94 -13.71 11.27
N LYS A 761 -1.82 -13.57 11.98
CA LYS A 761 -1.45 -12.29 12.62
C LYS A 761 -0.89 -11.33 11.58
N ARG A 762 -1.32 -10.06 11.58
CA ARG A 762 -0.82 -9.05 10.64
C ARG A 762 0.70 -8.92 10.71
N GLU A 763 1.27 -8.94 11.91
CA GLU A 763 2.70 -9.04 12.16
C GLU A 763 3.05 -10.39 12.78
N VAL A 764 3.81 -11.21 12.07
CA VAL A 764 4.11 -12.60 12.47
C VAL A 764 4.84 -12.69 13.82
N SER A 765 5.68 -11.71 14.14
CA SER A 765 6.48 -11.70 15.37
C SER A 765 5.75 -11.06 16.55
N ASP A 766 4.63 -10.36 16.31
CA ASP A 766 3.89 -9.68 17.37
C ASP A 766 2.61 -10.44 17.75
N PRO A 767 2.56 -11.06 18.95
CA PRO A 767 1.35 -11.72 19.42
C PRO A 767 0.16 -10.77 19.68
N ALA A 768 0.42 -9.48 19.91
CA ALA A 768 -0.61 -8.45 20.12
C ALA A 768 -1.21 -7.92 18.81
N SER A 769 -0.58 -8.19 17.67
CA SER A 769 -1.08 -7.83 16.35
C SER A 769 -2.47 -8.49 16.10
N PRO A 770 -3.40 -7.82 15.40
CA PRO A 770 -4.72 -8.35 15.14
C PRO A 770 -4.65 -9.55 14.19
N ASP A 771 -5.66 -10.41 14.29
CA ASP A 771 -5.89 -11.43 13.27
C ASP A 771 -6.51 -10.78 12.04
N VAL A 772 -5.94 -11.09 10.87
CA VAL A 772 -6.40 -10.64 9.56
C VAL A 772 -6.67 -11.85 8.66
N ALA A 773 -7.50 -11.64 7.64
CA ALA A 773 -7.80 -12.64 6.61
C ALA A 773 -7.59 -12.09 5.19
N SER A 774 -7.12 -10.84 5.09
CA SER A 774 -6.66 -10.21 3.86
C SER A 774 -5.44 -9.33 4.10
N GLN A 775 -4.67 -9.08 3.04
CA GLN A 775 -3.48 -8.24 3.07
C GLN A 775 -3.38 -7.43 1.77
N THR A 776 -3.52 -6.11 1.88
CA THR A 776 -3.22 -5.18 0.78
C THR A 776 -1.71 -5.08 0.63
N MET A 777 -1.23 -4.99 -0.59
CA MET A 777 0.18 -4.87 -0.91
C MET A 777 0.39 -4.04 -2.17
N GLY A 778 1.51 -3.34 -2.23
CA GLY A 778 2.10 -2.93 -3.50
C GLY A 778 3.52 -3.46 -3.66
N ILE A 779 4.13 -3.07 -4.77
CA ILE A 779 5.43 -3.58 -5.22
C ILE A 779 6.50 -3.37 -4.17
N SER A 780 7.39 -4.35 -4.01
CA SER A 780 8.44 -4.45 -2.98
C SER A 780 7.98 -4.68 -1.55
N GLU A 781 6.70 -4.48 -1.21
CA GLU A 781 6.20 -4.88 0.11
C GLU A 781 6.17 -6.41 0.19
N ALA A 782 6.86 -6.97 1.19
CA ALA A 782 6.92 -8.41 1.41
C ALA A 782 6.15 -8.79 2.69
N PHE A 783 5.11 -9.60 2.53
CA PHE A 783 4.30 -10.06 3.65
C PHE A 783 4.54 -11.54 3.95
N ASN A 784 4.49 -11.87 5.23
CA ASN A 784 4.76 -13.21 5.74
C ASN A 784 3.49 -13.71 6.42
N ILE A 785 2.75 -14.59 5.78
CA ILE A 785 1.45 -15.08 6.25
C ILE A 785 1.68 -16.39 7.00
N HIS A 786 1.69 -16.33 8.33
CA HIS A 786 1.95 -17.50 9.18
C HIS A 786 0.63 -18.09 9.71
N ILE A 787 0.22 -19.21 9.12
CA ILE A 787 -0.99 -19.95 9.50
C ILE A 787 -0.60 -21.03 10.50
N THR A 788 -0.92 -20.77 11.76
CA THR A 788 -0.73 -21.70 12.89
C THR A 788 -2.05 -22.25 13.42
N SER A 789 -3.18 -21.66 13.00
CA SER A 789 -4.49 -22.11 13.42
C SER A 789 -4.84 -23.44 12.75
N LYS A 790 -5.57 -24.30 13.48
CA LYS A 790 -5.96 -25.61 12.95
C LYS A 790 -6.97 -25.46 11.82
N TYR A 791 -6.77 -26.22 10.74
CA TYR A 791 -7.67 -26.31 9.60
C TYR A 791 -7.94 -27.78 9.24
N GLY A 792 -9.08 -28.02 8.58
CA GLY A 792 -9.56 -29.36 8.23
C GLY A 792 -9.05 -29.86 6.88
N PRO A 793 -9.39 -31.10 6.50
CA PRO A 793 -9.20 -31.57 5.12
C PRO A 793 -10.22 -30.89 4.18
N GLY A 794 -9.81 -30.67 2.93
CA GLY A 794 -10.61 -29.99 1.91
C GLY A 794 -9.79 -28.96 1.11
N ASP A 795 -10.42 -28.41 0.08
CA ASP A 795 -9.85 -27.34 -0.75
C ASP A 795 -10.34 -25.98 -0.25
N TYR A 796 -9.40 -25.03 -0.12
CA TYR A 796 -9.65 -23.65 0.26
C TYR A 796 -9.23 -22.72 -0.88
N LEU A 797 -9.96 -21.63 -1.07
CA LEU A 797 -9.64 -20.61 -2.08
C LEU A 797 -8.71 -19.56 -1.47
N TYR A 798 -7.58 -19.29 -2.14
CA TYR A 798 -6.87 -18.01 -2.02
C TYR A 798 -7.09 -17.23 -3.32
N TYR A 799 -7.30 -15.92 -3.21
CA TYR A 799 -7.60 -15.06 -4.36
C TYR A 799 -7.21 -13.62 -4.06
N PHE A 800 -7.05 -12.83 -5.12
CA PHE A 800 -6.88 -11.39 -5.01
C PHE A 800 -8.23 -10.70 -5.16
N GLY A 801 -8.54 -9.80 -4.22
CA GLY A 801 -9.91 -9.43 -3.89
C GLY A 801 -10.60 -8.55 -4.92
N GLY A 802 -9.84 -7.67 -5.58
CA GLY A 802 -10.32 -6.84 -6.68
C GLY A 802 -10.84 -7.71 -7.82
N ILE A 803 -11.97 -7.32 -8.41
CA ILE A 803 -12.57 -8.15 -9.45
C ILE A 803 -11.66 -8.27 -10.68
N ASP A 804 -10.90 -7.23 -11.01
CA ASP A 804 -9.99 -7.20 -12.16
C ASP A 804 -8.86 -8.25 -11.96
N ASP A 805 -8.26 -8.31 -10.77
CA ASP A 805 -7.27 -9.33 -10.37
C ASP A 805 -7.79 -10.76 -10.56
N ALA A 806 -8.92 -11.08 -9.91
CA ALA A 806 -9.48 -12.43 -9.94
C ALA A 806 -9.94 -12.82 -11.35
N TRP A 807 -10.51 -11.87 -12.10
CA TRP A 807 -10.96 -12.05 -13.47
C TRP A 807 -9.80 -12.40 -14.41
N LEU A 808 -8.67 -11.69 -14.27
CA LEU A 808 -7.45 -11.90 -15.05
C LEU A 808 -6.62 -13.11 -14.59
N GLY A 809 -6.99 -13.74 -13.46
CA GLY A 809 -6.51 -15.07 -13.08
C GLY A 809 -5.67 -15.13 -11.82
N LEU A 810 -5.72 -14.10 -10.97
CA LEU A 810 -5.04 -14.06 -9.67
C LEU A 810 -5.84 -14.80 -8.58
N TRP A 811 -5.88 -16.13 -8.67
CA TRP A 811 -6.44 -17.00 -7.64
C TRP A 811 -5.86 -18.41 -7.72
N GLY A 812 -5.99 -19.19 -6.64
CA GLY A 812 -5.58 -20.60 -6.62
C GLY A 812 -6.10 -21.35 -5.40
N ILE A 813 -5.55 -22.55 -5.14
CA ILE A 813 -6.11 -23.49 -4.16
C ILE A 813 -5.06 -23.88 -3.11
N ILE A 814 -5.47 -23.82 -1.84
CA ILE A 814 -4.80 -24.57 -0.77
C ILE A 814 -5.51 -25.91 -0.64
N ARG A 815 -4.77 -27.01 -0.80
CA ARG A 815 -5.31 -28.37 -0.76
C ARG A 815 -4.83 -29.11 0.48
N SER A 816 -5.75 -29.35 1.41
CA SER A 816 -5.48 -30.08 2.65
C SER A 816 -5.92 -31.53 2.52
N TYR A 817 -4.97 -32.46 2.41
CA TYR A 817 -5.26 -33.87 2.20
C TYR A 817 -5.61 -34.60 3.49
N ASP A 818 -6.66 -35.42 3.47
CA ASP A 818 -7.04 -36.30 4.57
C ASP A 818 -6.18 -37.58 4.65
N GLN A 819 -5.44 -37.90 3.58
CA GLN A 819 -4.61 -39.09 3.45
C GLN A 819 -3.20 -38.76 2.93
N PRO A 820 -2.14 -39.41 3.45
CA PRO A 820 -0.78 -39.25 2.95
C PRO A 820 -0.64 -39.46 1.44
N LYS A 821 0.09 -38.56 0.77
CA LYS A 821 0.43 -38.63 -0.65
C LYS A 821 1.90 -38.99 -0.86
N LYS A 822 2.20 -39.64 -1.99
CA LYS A 822 3.57 -40.07 -2.32
C LYS A 822 4.52 -38.89 -2.60
N TRP A 823 3.97 -37.78 -3.08
CA TRP A 823 4.70 -36.56 -3.47
C TRP A 823 4.64 -35.45 -2.40
N LEU A 824 4.05 -35.69 -1.24
CA LEU A 824 3.98 -34.72 -0.15
C LEU A 824 4.37 -35.37 1.17
N LYS A 825 5.58 -35.13 1.65
CA LYS A 825 6.04 -35.72 2.91
C LYS A 825 5.37 -35.07 4.12
N PRO A 826 4.93 -35.85 5.13
CA PRO A 826 4.48 -35.31 6.42
C PRO A 826 5.62 -34.60 7.17
N LEU A 827 5.28 -33.57 7.95
CA LEU A 827 6.24 -32.85 8.80
C LEU A 827 6.74 -33.73 9.97
N CYS A 828 7.94 -33.44 10.49
CA CYS A 828 8.68 -34.33 11.41
C CYS A 828 7.96 -34.63 12.74
N LYS A 829 7.05 -33.77 13.20
CA LYS A 829 6.22 -33.98 14.41
C LYS A 829 4.83 -34.58 14.13
N GLY A 830 4.46 -34.82 12.86
CA GLY A 830 3.08 -35.12 12.44
C GLY A 830 2.69 -36.60 12.28
N LYS A 831 3.51 -37.57 12.72
CA LYS A 831 3.20 -39.00 12.50
C LYS A 831 1.95 -39.51 13.24
N ASP A 832 1.48 -38.79 14.26
CA ASP A 832 0.28 -39.11 15.06
C ASP A 832 -0.80 -38.00 14.99
N GLN A 833 -1.05 -37.40 13.82
CA GLN A 833 -2.13 -36.41 13.67
C GLN A 833 -3.50 -37.10 13.69
N ILE A 834 -4.23 -36.95 14.81
CA ILE A 834 -5.68 -37.13 14.83
C ILE A 834 -6.26 -36.07 13.87
N LEU A 835 -6.94 -36.51 12.81
CA LEU A 835 -7.67 -35.61 11.91
C LEU A 835 -8.56 -34.69 12.76
N PRO A 836 -8.44 -33.35 12.63
CA PRO A 836 -9.34 -32.46 13.33
C PRO A 836 -10.76 -32.82 12.88
N LEU A 837 -11.59 -33.21 13.85
CA LEU A 837 -13.00 -33.47 13.58
C LEU A 837 -13.62 -32.17 13.04
N PRO A 838 -14.56 -32.27 12.08
CA PRO A 838 -15.32 -31.11 11.65
C PRO A 838 -15.87 -30.37 12.87
N PRO A 839 -15.81 -29.03 12.91
CA PRO A 839 -16.33 -28.27 14.02
C PRO A 839 -17.81 -28.68 14.25
N CYS A 840 -18.10 -29.23 15.44
CA CYS A 840 -19.45 -29.64 15.84
C CYS A 840 -19.87 -28.98 17.17
N PRO A 841 -21.13 -28.49 17.28
CA PRO A 841 -21.64 -27.95 18.53
C PRO A 841 -21.64 -28.98 19.65
N GLY A 842 -21.07 -28.62 20.80
CA GLY A 842 -21.22 -29.39 22.03
C GLY A 842 -22.66 -29.34 22.56
N LYS A 843 -22.99 -30.21 23.52
CA LYS A 843 -24.34 -30.32 24.09
C LYS A 843 -24.87 -29.00 24.69
N ASP A 844 -23.97 -28.19 25.26
CA ASP A 844 -24.29 -26.92 25.93
C ASP A 844 -23.93 -25.70 25.07
N ALA A 845 -23.65 -25.90 23.78
CA ALA A 845 -23.32 -24.81 22.86
C ALA A 845 -24.55 -23.93 22.58
N THR A 846 -24.35 -22.61 22.55
CA THR A 846 -25.37 -21.67 22.10
C THR A 846 -25.40 -21.66 20.57
N ILE A 847 -26.52 -22.08 19.98
CA ILE A 847 -26.75 -22.04 18.53
C ILE A 847 -27.67 -20.88 18.21
N ARG A 848 -27.13 -19.87 17.53
CA ARG A 848 -27.86 -18.72 17.00
C ARG A 848 -28.29 -19.02 15.58
N LYS A 849 -29.58 -18.84 15.31
CA LYS A 849 -30.18 -19.20 14.01
C LYS A 849 -30.58 -17.95 13.25
N TYR A 850 -30.23 -17.93 11.97
CA TYR A 850 -30.64 -16.91 11.02
C TYR A 850 -31.27 -17.56 9.80
N GLU A 851 -32.36 -16.96 9.32
CA GLU A 851 -32.88 -17.22 7.99
C GLU A 851 -32.69 -15.96 7.16
N VAL A 852 -32.00 -16.10 6.04
CA VAL A 852 -31.62 -15.00 5.14
C VAL A 852 -32.15 -15.33 3.75
N ALA A 853 -32.71 -14.34 3.07
CA ALA A 853 -33.14 -14.46 1.68
C ALA A 853 -32.27 -13.57 0.78
N ALA A 854 -31.84 -14.10 -0.36
CA ALA A 854 -31.32 -13.28 -1.46
C ALA A 854 -32.49 -12.92 -2.39
N ILE A 855 -32.66 -11.62 -2.69
CA ILE A 855 -33.74 -11.11 -3.55
C ILE A 855 -33.20 -10.13 -4.60
N GLN A 856 -33.90 -10.07 -5.73
CA GLN A 856 -33.72 -9.03 -6.75
C GLN A 856 -34.61 -7.83 -6.41
N ARG A 857 -34.02 -6.64 -6.30
CA ARG A 857 -34.75 -5.42 -5.96
C ARG A 857 -33.98 -4.17 -6.38
N LYS A 858 -34.70 -3.20 -6.97
CA LYS A 858 -34.22 -1.84 -7.18
C LYS A 858 -33.71 -1.21 -5.87
N ILE A 859 -32.45 -0.76 -5.88
CA ILE A 859 -31.83 -0.03 -4.78
C ILE A 859 -31.85 1.45 -5.11
N LEU A 860 -32.48 2.26 -4.24
CA LEU A 860 -32.45 3.72 -4.33
C LEU A 860 -31.31 4.26 -3.45
N TYR A 861 -30.29 4.85 -4.06
CA TYR A 861 -29.08 5.29 -3.35
C TYR A 861 -29.21 6.67 -2.71
N ASN A 862 -30.10 7.53 -3.24
CA ASN A 862 -30.38 8.83 -2.65
C ASN A 862 -31.76 9.38 -3.01
N LYS A 863 -32.13 10.50 -2.38
CA LYS A 863 -33.41 11.20 -2.58
C LYS A 863 -33.54 11.90 -3.94
N HIS A 864 -32.45 12.00 -4.71
CA HIS A 864 -32.43 12.65 -6.03
C HIS A 864 -32.90 11.71 -7.15
N GLY A 865 -33.04 10.41 -6.85
CA GLY A 865 -33.51 9.42 -7.80
C GLY A 865 -32.41 8.51 -8.33
N ASP A 866 -31.15 8.67 -7.89
CA ASP A 866 -30.07 7.79 -8.32
C ASP A 866 -30.32 6.37 -7.79
N HIS A 867 -30.26 5.38 -8.68
CA HIS A 867 -30.67 4.02 -8.36
C HIS A 867 -29.96 2.96 -9.20
N ASP A 868 -29.91 1.75 -8.65
CA ASP A 868 -29.61 0.53 -9.41
C ASP A 868 -30.92 -0.26 -9.58
N PRO A 869 -31.48 -0.35 -10.80
CA PRO A 869 -32.71 -1.10 -11.05
C PRO A 869 -32.55 -2.62 -10.90
N ASP A 870 -31.32 -3.12 -11.02
CA ASP A 870 -30.98 -4.54 -11.06
C ASP A 870 -30.38 -5.03 -9.73
N GLY A 871 -30.51 -4.23 -8.67
CA GLY A 871 -29.89 -4.47 -7.37
C GLY A 871 -30.18 -5.84 -6.76
N LEU A 872 -29.19 -6.39 -6.08
CA LEU A 872 -29.22 -7.71 -5.46
C LEU A 872 -28.88 -7.56 -3.98
N ILE A 873 -29.79 -7.96 -3.09
CA ILE A 873 -29.61 -7.76 -1.65
C ILE A 873 -29.91 -9.02 -0.84
N PHE A 874 -29.17 -9.17 0.26
CA PHE A 874 -29.52 -10.10 1.31
C PHE A 874 -30.42 -9.40 2.33
N VAL A 875 -31.51 -10.08 2.71
CA VAL A 875 -32.45 -9.60 3.74
C VAL A 875 -32.74 -10.70 4.76
N PRO A 876 -32.91 -10.38 6.05
CA PRO A 876 -33.47 -11.33 7.01
C PRO A 876 -34.85 -11.80 6.54
N LEU A 877 -35.13 -13.10 6.62
CA LEU A 877 -36.41 -13.65 6.15
C LEU A 877 -37.61 -13.04 6.89
N GLU A 878 -37.43 -12.62 8.14
CA GLU A 878 -38.46 -11.93 8.92
C GLU A 878 -38.79 -10.52 8.39
N GLU A 879 -37.85 -9.87 7.70
CA GLU A 879 -38.05 -8.55 7.07
C GLU A 879 -38.47 -8.67 5.59
N LEU A 880 -38.60 -9.88 5.03
CA LEU A 880 -38.86 -10.12 3.61
C LEU A 880 -40.08 -9.37 3.06
N LYS A 881 -41.19 -9.35 3.79
CA LYS A 881 -42.41 -8.65 3.35
C LYS A 881 -42.21 -7.14 3.29
N GLU A 882 -41.48 -6.60 4.26
CA GLU A 882 -41.14 -5.17 4.32
C GLU A 882 -40.18 -4.83 3.18
N ALA A 883 -39.21 -5.71 2.91
CA ALA A 883 -38.24 -5.55 1.84
C ALA A 883 -38.87 -5.38 0.45
N PHE A 884 -40.09 -5.87 0.20
CA PHE A 884 -40.81 -5.64 -1.06
C PHE A 884 -41.65 -4.34 -1.11
N CYS A 885 -41.88 -3.68 0.03
CA CYS A 885 -42.64 -2.43 0.08
C CYS A 885 -41.87 -1.25 -0.55
N GLU A 886 -42.55 -0.34 -1.26
CA GLU A 886 -41.89 0.80 -1.93
C GLU A 886 -41.09 1.71 -0.99
N ASN A 887 -41.55 1.87 0.26
CA ASN A 887 -40.90 2.72 1.27
C ASN A 887 -39.74 2.04 2.02
N TYR A 888 -39.41 0.78 1.70
CA TYR A 888 -38.27 0.10 2.32
C TYR A 888 -36.97 0.75 1.88
N GLN A 889 -36.13 1.11 2.84
CA GLN A 889 -34.79 1.63 2.60
C GLN A 889 -33.80 0.48 2.67
N PRO A 890 -33.25 0.02 1.53
CA PRO A 890 -32.26 -1.05 1.53
C PRO A 890 -31.06 -0.66 2.40
N LYS A 891 -30.59 -1.62 3.18
CA LYS A 891 -29.32 -1.58 3.89
C LYS A 891 -28.65 -2.94 3.73
N PRO A 892 -27.31 -3.02 3.74
CA PRO A 892 -26.63 -4.30 3.67
C PRO A 892 -27.01 -5.21 4.84
N LEU A 893 -26.91 -6.52 4.64
CA LEU A 893 -27.16 -7.49 5.69
C LEU A 893 -26.13 -7.32 6.81
N ILE A 894 -26.60 -7.10 8.04
CA ILE A 894 -25.78 -7.06 9.24
C ILE A 894 -26.29 -8.12 10.20
N LEU A 895 -25.52 -9.18 10.44
CA LEU A 895 -25.81 -10.17 11.48
C LEU A 895 -24.97 -9.88 12.74
N ARG A 896 -25.39 -10.37 13.91
CA ARG A 896 -24.71 -10.11 15.19
C ARG A 896 -24.68 -11.33 16.10
N ALA A 897 -23.50 -11.82 16.44
CA ALA A 897 -23.32 -13.00 17.29
C ALA A 897 -22.25 -12.75 18.34
N ASN A 898 -22.28 -13.53 19.41
CA ASN A 898 -21.26 -13.41 20.45
C ASN A 898 -20.08 -14.34 20.15
N ALA A 899 -18.89 -13.96 20.59
CA ALA A 899 -17.77 -14.88 20.73
C ALA A 899 -18.20 -16.10 21.57
N GLY A 900 -17.94 -17.30 21.05
CA GLY A 900 -18.34 -18.60 21.56
C GLY A 900 -19.66 -19.15 20.98
N ASP A 901 -20.42 -18.37 20.21
CA ASP A 901 -21.67 -18.83 19.59
C ASP A 901 -21.40 -19.72 18.36
N TRP A 902 -22.26 -20.71 18.17
CA TRP A 902 -22.47 -21.37 16.88
C TRP A 902 -23.52 -20.63 16.10
N ILE A 903 -23.30 -20.45 14.80
CA ILE A 903 -24.15 -19.66 13.92
C ILE A 903 -24.67 -20.60 12.82
N GLU A 904 -25.98 -20.88 12.86
CA GLU A 904 -26.69 -21.62 11.82
C GLU A 904 -27.37 -20.60 10.90
N VAL A 905 -26.95 -20.51 9.64
CA VAL A 905 -27.56 -19.61 8.64
C VAL A 905 -28.23 -20.45 7.57
N VAL A 906 -29.53 -20.28 7.38
CA VAL A 906 -30.26 -20.83 6.24
C VAL A 906 -30.41 -19.74 5.19
N LEU A 907 -29.75 -19.91 4.05
CA LEU A 907 -29.88 -19.04 2.90
C LEU A 907 -30.96 -19.58 1.96
N HIS A 908 -31.95 -18.76 1.67
CA HIS A 908 -32.99 -19.00 0.67
C HIS A 908 -32.70 -18.13 -0.57
N ASN A 909 -32.65 -18.74 -1.75
CA ASN A 909 -32.54 -17.99 -2.99
C ASN A 909 -33.94 -17.73 -3.55
N LEU A 910 -34.37 -16.47 -3.49
CA LEU A 910 -35.68 -16.02 -3.97
C LEU A 910 -35.54 -15.16 -5.24
N PHE A 911 -34.47 -15.33 -6.00
CA PHE A 911 -34.37 -14.76 -7.34
C PHE A 911 -35.50 -15.30 -8.22
N ASP A 912 -36.03 -14.44 -9.07
CA ASP A 912 -37.09 -14.77 -9.99
C ASP A 912 -36.51 -15.49 -11.21
N PHE A 913 -36.92 -16.74 -11.41
CA PHE A 913 -36.47 -17.56 -12.53
C PHE A 913 -36.85 -16.95 -13.87
N ASP A 914 -37.98 -16.23 -13.94
CA ASP A 914 -38.48 -15.60 -15.17
C ASP A 914 -37.82 -14.23 -15.43
N ASN A 915 -37.06 -13.70 -14.46
CA ASN A 915 -36.30 -12.46 -14.57
C ASN A 915 -34.80 -12.70 -14.30
N PRO A 916 -34.06 -13.28 -15.26
CA PRO A 916 -32.65 -13.57 -15.08
C PRO A 916 -31.81 -12.29 -14.89
N ILE A 917 -30.72 -12.40 -14.13
CA ILE A 917 -29.74 -11.34 -13.99
C ILE A 917 -29.15 -11.01 -15.36
N GLN A 918 -29.19 -9.74 -15.71
CA GLN A 918 -28.67 -9.23 -16.97
C GLN A 918 -27.16 -9.02 -16.85
N TYR A 919 -26.43 -9.32 -17.92
CA TYR A 919 -25.03 -8.92 -18.03
C TYR A 919 -24.95 -7.47 -18.52
N PHE A 920 -24.05 -6.70 -17.91
CA PHE A 920 -23.72 -5.34 -18.33
C PHE A 920 -22.22 -5.20 -18.65
N ASP A 921 -21.93 -4.32 -19.59
CA ASP A 921 -20.56 -3.90 -19.95
C ASP A 921 -20.03 -2.77 -19.04
N TYR A 922 -20.79 -2.35 -18.02
CA TYR A 922 -20.37 -1.34 -17.05
C TYR A 922 -20.89 -1.68 -15.65
N PRO A 923 -20.04 -1.65 -14.59
CA PRO A 923 -18.60 -1.37 -14.62
C PRO A 923 -17.82 -2.39 -15.47
N ARG A 924 -16.68 -1.97 -16.03
CA ARG A 924 -15.87 -2.78 -16.96
C ARG A 924 -14.87 -3.63 -16.19
N VAL A 925 -14.35 -4.67 -16.82
CA VAL A 925 -13.15 -5.39 -16.39
C VAL A 925 -12.22 -5.52 -17.60
N PRO A 926 -10.89 -5.65 -17.44
CA PRO A 926 -10.01 -5.91 -18.57
C PRO A 926 -10.35 -7.26 -19.24
N LEU A 927 -10.16 -7.36 -20.56
CA LEU A 927 -10.54 -8.54 -21.35
C LEU A 927 -11.98 -9.02 -21.12
N ASP A 928 -12.92 -8.09 -20.96
CA ASP A 928 -14.32 -8.42 -20.70
C ASP A 928 -14.92 -9.34 -21.79
N MET A 929 -15.85 -10.17 -21.36
CA MET A 929 -16.55 -11.11 -22.23
C MET A 929 -17.99 -11.27 -21.78
N LYS A 930 -18.92 -11.04 -22.69
CA LYS A 930 -20.33 -11.32 -22.48
C LYS A 930 -20.55 -12.80 -22.15
N HIS A 931 -21.10 -13.05 -20.97
CA HIS A 931 -21.47 -14.36 -20.47
C HIS A 931 -22.84 -14.29 -19.80
N LYS A 932 -23.39 -15.43 -19.40
CA LYS A 932 -24.63 -15.49 -18.63
C LYS A 932 -24.29 -15.36 -17.14
N PRO A 933 -24.74 -14.31 -16.42
CA PRO A 933 -24.57 -14.21 -14.98
C PRO A 933 -25.19 -15.41 -14.26
N SER A 934 -24.62 -15.80 -13.13
CA SER A 934 -25.20 -16.89 -12.33
C SER A 934 -26.52 -16.46 -11.72
N MET A 935 -27.47 -17.40 -11.63
CA MET A 935 -28.66 -17.25 -10.79
C MET A 935 -28.49 -17.92 -9.43
N ARG A 936 -27.32 -18.52 -9.15
CA ARG A 936 -27.02 -19.18 -7.89
C ARG A 936 -26.34 -18.19 -6.95
N VAL A 937 -26.64 -18.24 -5.66
CA VAL A 937 -26.07 -17.36 -4.63
C VAL A 937 -25.42 -18.16 -3.53
N SER A 938 -24.50 -17.56 -2.79
CA SER A 938 -23.93 -18.19 -1.58
C SER A 938 -23.65 -17.18 -0.48
N LEU A 939 -23.23 -17.69 0.67
CA LEU A 939 -22.71 -16.89 1.78
C LEU A 939 -21.41 -17.53 2.28
N ASN A 940 -20.29 -16.86 2.04
CA ASN A 940 -19.00 -17.19 2.64
C ASN A 940 -18.70 -16.19 3.78
N PRO A 941 -18.36 -16.65 4.99
CA PRO A 941 -17.93 -15.78 6.08
C PRO A 941 -16.40 -15.65 6.15
N GLN A 942 -15.94 -14.42 6.41
CA GLN A 942 -14.56 -14.17 6.82
C GLN A 942 -14.35 -14.56 8.30
N PHE A 943 -13.14 -15.01 8.66
CA PHE A 943 -12.68 -15.41 10.00
C PHE A 943 -13.35 -16.61 10.66
N LEU A 944 -14.65 -16.80 10.48
CA LEU A 944 -15.41 -17.85 11.16
C LEU A 944 -14.92 -19.24 10.78
N ARG A 945 -14.93 -20.16 11.76
CA ARG A 945 -14.55 -21.56 11.53
C ARG A 945 -15.72 -22.33 10.93
N TYR A 946 -15.44 -23.14 9.91
CA TYR A 946 -16.43 -23.98 9.24
C TYR A 946 -15.76 -25.21 8.62
N ASP A 947 -16.57 -26.20 8.21
CA ASP A 947 -16.10 -27.30 7.36
C ASP A 947 -15.98 -26.81 5.91
N PRO A 948 -14.76 -26.79 5.32
CA PRO A 948 -14.56 -26.29 3.94
C PRO A 948 -15.35 -27.06 2.90
N ILE A 949 -15.65 -28.34 3.15
CA ILE A 949 -16.38 -29.21 2.24
C ILE A 949 -17.89 -28.92 2.31
N CYS A 950 -18.44 -28.61 3.48
CA CYS A 950 -19.88 -28.55 3.70
C CYS A 950 -20.46 -27.14 3.82
N ASP A 951 -19.71 -26.21 4.42
CA ASP A 951 -20.24 -24.97 4.98
C ASP A 951 -19.47 -23.70 4.56
N SER A 952 -18.64 -23.78 3.52
CA SER A 952 -17.80 -22.68 3.05
C SER A 952 -18.54 -21.63 2.23
N GLY A 953 -19.60 -22.01 1.51
CA GLY A 953 -20.25 -21.11 0.55
C GLY A 953 -19.46 -20.90 -0.75
N VAL A 954 -18.42 -21.70 -1.04
CA VAL A 954 -17.61 -21.62 -2.26
C VAL A 954 -17.46 -22.99 -2.92
N ASN A 955 -17.85 -23.11 -4.19
CA ASN A 955 -17.60 -24.31 -5.00
C ASN A 955 -16.13 -24.33 -5.50
N VAL A 956 -15.19 -24.63 -4.60
CA VAL A 956 -13.75 -24.63 -4.89
C VAL A 956 -13.15 -26.04 -4.92
N GLY A 957 -12.28 -26.26 -5.90
CA GLY A 957 -11.44 -27.46 -5.97
C GLY A 957 -12.25 -28.75 -6.15
N TYR A 958 -11.82 -29.81 -5.47
CA TYR A 958 -12.49 -31.11 -5.43
C TYR A 958 -13.41 -31.28 -4.21
N ASN A 959 -13.89 -30.19 -3.62
CA ASN A 959 -14.95 -30.27 -2.62
C ASN A 959 -16.24 -30.78 -3.28
N ASN A 960 -16.78 -31.90 -2.77
CA ASN A 960 -17.82 -32.67 -3.46
C ASN A 960 -19.27 -32.34 -3.04
N ARG A 961 -19.48 -31.23 -2.34
CA ARG A 961 -20.80 -30.77 -1.91
C ARG A 961 -21.09 -29.41 -2.52
N GLU A 962 -22.29 -29.27 -3.06
CA GLU A 962 -22.81 -27.99 -3.54
C GLU A 962 -22.80 -26.94 -2.43
N GLN A 963 -22.14 -25.82 -2.68
CA GLN A 963 -22.02 -24.70 -1.75
C GLN A 963 -22.89 -23.50 -2.13
N THR A 964 -23.36 -23.41 -3.37
CA THR A 964 -24.23 -22.33 -3.84
C THR A 964 -25.69 -22.79 -3.88
N VAL A 965 -26.63 -21.85 -3.93
CA VAL A 965 -28.08 -22.09 -3.82
C VAL A 965 -28.76 -21.58 -5.08
N GLY A 966 -29.44 -22.46 -5.83
CA GLY A 966 -30.19 -22.07 -7.03
C GLY A 966 -31.56 -21.47 -6.71
N PRO A 967 -32.23 -20.81 -7.67
CA PRO A 967 -33.53 -20.19 -7.45
C PRO A 967 -34.57 -21.17 -6.88
N GLY A 968 -35.23 -20.80 -5.79
CA GLY A 968 -36.21 -21.63 -5.08
C GLY A 968 -35.60 -22.69 -4.16
N GLU A 969 -34.28 -22.84 -4.13
CA GLU A 969 -33.57 -23.73 -3.21
C GLU A 969 -33.22 -23.01 -1.90
N SER A 970 -32.82 -23.79 -0.90
CA SER A 970 -32.21 -23.28 0.32
C SER A 970 -31.04 -24.16 0.75
N LYS A 971 -30.06 -23.57 1.41
CA LYS A 971 -28.93 -24.28 2.02
C LYS A 971 -28.69 -23.75 3.42
N LYS A 972 -28.34 -24.67 4.31
CA LYS A 972 -27.89 -24.36 5.66
C LYS A 972 -26.38 -24.35 5.71
N TYR A 973 -25.82 -23.33 6.35
CA TYR A 973 -24.41 -23.24 6.73
C TYR A 973 -24.30 -23.28 8.25
N LEU A 974 -23.25 -23.92 8.75
CA LEU A 974 -22.89 -23.93 10.15
C LEU A 974 -21.49 -23.32 10.36
N TRP A 975 -21.44 -22.23 11.12
CA TRP A 975 -20.21 -21.50 11.43
C TRP A 975 -19.98 -21.45 12.94
N TYR A 976 -18.72 -21.28 13.34
CA TYR A 976 -18.35 -21.12 14.74
C TYR A 976 -17.50 -19.86 14.95
N ALA A 977 -17.96 -19.00 15.85
CA ALA A 977 -17.27 -17.81 16.29
C ALA A 977 -16.41 -18.15 17.52
N ASP A 978 -15.21 -18.66 17.31
CA ASP A 978 -14.32 -19.13 18.38
C ASP A 978 -13.81 -18.00 19.30
N LYS A 979 -13.73 -16.77 18.80
CA LYS A 979 -13.32 -15.57 19.55
C LYS A 979 -14.03 -14.31 19.05
N GLU A 980 -13.77 -13.18 19.71
CA GLU A 980 -14.21 -11.87 19.24
C GLU A 980 -13.40 -11.48 18.00
N TYR A 981 -14.10 -11.12 16.93
CA TYR A 981 -13.48 -10.66 15.67
C TYR A 981 -13.85 -9.22 15.33
N GLY A 982 -14.91 -8.67 15.93
CA GLY A 982 -15.50 -7.44 15.43
C GLY A 982 -16.22 -7.69 14.11
N ALA A 983 -15.83 -7.02 13.03
CA ALA A 983 -16.50 -7.20 11.74
C ALA A 983 -15.93 -8.35 10.90
N CYS A 984 -16.82 -9.23 10.43
CA CYS A 984 -16.51 -10.28 9.46
C CYS A 984 -17.31 -10.02 8.18
N ILE A 985 -16.66 -10.00 7.02
CA ILE A 985 -17.35 -9.85 5.74
C ILE A 985 -18.19 -11.09 5.40
N LEU A 986 -19.34 -10.88 4.77
CA LEU A 986 -20.16 -11.90 4.12
C LEU A 986 -20.25 -11.60 2.62
N GLN A 987 -19.87 -12.54 1.77
CA GLN A 987 -19.89 -12.38 0.31
C GLN A 987 -20.52 -13.59 -0.39
N SER A 988 -21.14 -13.32 -1.54
CA SER A 988 -21.58 -14.37 -2.48
C SER A 988 -20.46 -14.71 -3.45
N PHE A 989 -20.17 -16.00 -3.60
CA PHE A 989 -19.25 -16.57 -4.61
C PHE A 989 -20.01 -17.26 -5.75
N GLY A 990 -21.34 -17.09 -5.83
CA GLY A 990 -22.11 -17.60 -6.96
C GLY A 990 -21.79 -16.90 -8.28
N ASP A 991 -21.35 -15.64 -8.22
CA ASP A 991 -20.87 -14.84 -9.36
C ASP A 991 -20.17 -13.62 -8.77
N MET A 992 -18.84 -13.62 -8.76
CA MET A 992 -18.09 -12.53 -8.11
C MET A 992 -18.28 -11.20 -8.84
N ARG A 993 -18.33 -11.23 -10.18
CA ARG A 993 -18.47 -10.02 -11.00
C ARG A 993 -19.87 -9.46 -10.86
N ASN A 994 -20.89 -10.22 -11.24
CA ASN A 994 -22.24 -9.66 -11.42
C ASN A 994 -23.02 -9.50 -10.11
N HIS A 995 -22.66 -10.20 -9.04
CA HIS A 995 -23.38 -10.04 -7.77
C HIS A 995 -22.88 -8.85 -6.94
N ARG A 996 -21.58 -8.57 -6.94
CA ARG A 996 -20.95 -7.61 -6.01
C ARG A 996 -21.28 -6.16 -6.33
N TYR A 997 -21.14 -5.73 -7.60
CA TYR A 997 -21.46 -4.35 -7.97
C TYR A 997 -22.96 -4.03 -7.82
N HIS A 998 -23.83 -5.03 -7.92
CA HIS A 998 -25.28 -4.90 -7.65
C HIS A 998 -25.64 -4.95 -6.15
N GLY A 999 -24.68 -5.23 -5.28
CA GLY A 999 -24.84 -5.08 -3.82
C GLY A 999 -24.89 -6.38 -3.03
N LEU A 1000 -24.72 -7.57 -3.60
CA LEU A 1000 -24.97 -8.84 -2.88
C LEU A 1000 -23.83 -9.23 -1.91
N PHE A 1001 -23.75 -8.50 -0.80
CA PHE A 1001 -22.80 -8.66 0.29
C PHE A 1001 -23.41 -8.25 1.63
N GLY A 1002 -22.68 -8.50 2.71
CA GLY A 1002 -23.06 -8.09 4.06
C GLY A 1002 -21.92 -8.25 5.04
N THR A 1003 -22.25 -8.24 6.33
CA THR A 1003 -21.30 -8.50 7.41
C THR A 1003 -21.97 -9.22 8.56
N ILE A 1004 -21.20 -10.01 9.31
CA ILE A 1004 -21.57 -10.49 10.64
C ILE A 1004 -20.61 -9.90 11.66
N LEU A 1005 -21.16 -9.35 12.73
CA LEU A 1005 -20.40 -8.78 13.82
C LEU A 1005 -20.28 -9.81 14.93
N ILE A 1006 -19.05 -10.11 15.34
CA ILE A 1006 -18.74 -11.03 16.42
C ILE A 1006 -18.28 -10.21 17.62
N GLU A 1007 -19.18 -10.05 18.58
CA GLU A 1007 -19.03 -9.15 19.73
C GLU A 1007 -18.68 -9.93 21.02
N PRO A 1008 -18.38 -9.26 22.15
CA PRO A 1008 -17.96 -9.95 23.36
C PRO A 1008 -18.98 -10.99 23.87
N PRO A 1009 -18.53 -12.03 24.61
CA PRO A 1009 -19.42 -13.06 25.16
C PRO A 1009 -20.58 -12.47 25.97
N GLY A 1010 -21.81 -12.90 25.65
CA GLY A 1010 -23.02 -12.44 26.34
C GLY A 1010 -23.46 -11.01 26.01
N ALA A 1011 -22.96 -10.43 24.90
CA ALA A 1011 -23.38 -9.12 24.45
C ALA A 1011 -24.89 -9.05 24.16
N LYS A 1012 -25.43 -7.85 24.35
CA LYS A 1012 -26.80 -7.45 24.00
C LYS A 1012 -26.75 -6.17 23.17
N TRP A 1013 -27.62 -6.10 22.18
CA TRP A 1013 -27.64 -5.06 21.16
C TRP A 1013 -28.90 -4.22 21.26
N TYR A 1014 -28.75 -2.92 21.47
CA TYR A 1014 -29.87 -2.00 21.65
C TYR A 1014 -29.92 -0.94 20.55
N ARG A 1015 -31.12 -0.63 20.06
CA ARG A 1015 -31.34 0.42 19.06
C ARG A 1015 -31.14 1.77 19.72
N ASN A 1016 -30.01 2.39 19.44
CA ASN A 1016 -29.75 3.79 19.73
C ASN A 1016 -30.17 4.21 21.17
N PHE A 1017 -31.11 5.15 21.31
CA PHE A 1017 -31.59 5.66 22.60
C PHE A 1017 -32.76 4.87 23.21
N SER A 1018 -33.03 3.66 22.71
CA SER A 1018 -34.13 2.79 23.15
C SER A 1018 -33.60 1.44 23.65
N LEU A 1019 -34.47 0.65 24.30
CA LEU A 1019 -34.17 -0.71 24.75
C LEU A 1019 -34.62 -1.79 23.74
N SER A 1020 -35.07 -1.42 22.53
CA SER A 1020 -35.43 -2.41 21.51
C SER A 1020 -34.17 -3.06 20.93
N LYS A 1021 -34.26 -4.34 20.54
CA LYS A 1021 -33.13 -5.09 19.96
C LYS A 1021 -32.69 -4.48 18.62
N ALA A 1022 -31.38 -4.39 18.39
CA ALA A 1022 -30.77 -3.86 17.16
C ALA A 1022 -30.03 -4.95 16.37
N LEU A 1023 -30.70 -6.05 16.06
CA LEU A 1023 -30.05 -7.24 15.50
C LEU A 1023 -29.47 -7.01 14.10
N TYR A 1024 -30.11 -6.16 13.28
CA TYR A 1024 -29.74 -5.88 11.89
C TYR A 1024 -29.42 -4.40 11.63
N GLU A 1025 -29.13 -3.62 12.67
CA GLU A 1025 -28.91 -2.18 12.51
C GLU A 1025 -27.44 -1.82 12.27
N GLU A 1026 -27.26 -0.82 11.40
CA GLU A 1026 -26.00 -0.15 11.07
C GLU A 1026 -25.43 0.62 12.28
N GLN A 1027 -26.26 0.90 13.28
CA GLN A 1027 -25.85 1.51 14.54
C GLN A 1027 -26.53 0.82 15.74
N ALA A 1028 -25.72 0.39 16.71
CA ALA A 1028 -26.21 -0.25 17.93
C ALA A 1028 -25.41 0.18 19.17
N VAL A 1029 -26.03 0.08 20.36
CA VAL A 1029 -25.33 0.15 21.65
C VAL A 1029 -25.13 -1.26 22.16
N ILE A 1030 -23.88 -1.61 22.41
CA ILE A 1030 -23.44 -2.92 22.85
C ILE A 1030 -23.24 -2.91 24.36
N THR A 1031 -23.81 -3.89 25.03
CA THR A 1031 -23.59 -4.10 26.47
C THR A 1031 -23.21 -5.56 26.69
N ALA A 1032 -22.09 -5.83 27.36
CA ALA A 1032 -21.65 -7.18 27.67
C ALA A 1032 -21.14 -7.27 29.12
N PRO A 1033 -21.23 -8.43 29.79
CA PRO A 1033 -20.67 -8.61 31.13
C PRO A 1033 -19.17 -8.31 31.16
N GLY A 1034 -18.73 -7.44 32.07
CA GLY A 1034 -17.31 -7.12 32.25
C GLY A 1034 -16.71 -6.17 31.20
N VAL A 1035 -17.49 -5.72 30.21
CA VAL A 1035 -17.07 -4.78 29.17
C VAL A 1035 -17.81 -3.46 29.33
N GLU A 1036 -17.11 -2.34 29.17
CA GLU A 1036 -17.76 -1.03 29.13
C GLU A 1036 -18.67 -0.92 27.90
N ASN A 1037 -19.89 -0.43 28.11
CA ASN A 1037 -20.85 -0.23 27.02
C ASN A 1037 -20.24 0.69 25.95
N PHE A 1038 -20.37 0.29 24.69
CA PHE A 1038 -19.88 1.07 23.57
C PHE A 1038 -20.96 1.18 22.49
N ARG A 1039 -20.84 2.21 21.67
CA ARG A 1039 -21.66 2.40 20.48
C ARG A 1039 -20.87 1.93 19.27
N GLU A 1040 -21.54 1.18 18.42
CA GLU A 1040 -20.96 0.66 17.19
C GLU A 1040 -21.63 1.30 15.98
N CYS A 1041 -20.83 1.70 15.00
CA CYS A 1041 -21.23 2.26 13.71
C CYS A 1041 -20.63 1.39 12.60
N VAL A 1042 -21.45 0.87 11.70
CA VAL A 1042 -21.02 -0.08 10.66
C VAL A 1042 -21.00 0.60 9.31
N VAL A 1043 -19.84 0.59 8.65
CA VAL A 1043 -19.62 1.17 7.32
C VAL A 1043 -19.15 0.07 6.37
N LEU A 1044 -19.94 -0.19 5.34
CA LEU A 1044 -19.61 -1.08 4.23
C LEU A 1044 -19.30 -0.21 3.02
N ILE A 1045 -18.05 -0.24 2.59
CA ILE A 1045 -17.55 0.45 1.42
C ILE A 1045 -17.95 -0.33 0.17
N GLN A 1046 -18.53 0.38 -0.81
CA GLN A 1046 -18.84 -0.20 -2.10
C GLN A 1046 -18.20 0.67 -3.18
N ASN A 1047 -17.25 0.08 -3.91
CA ASN A 1047 -16.65 0.65 -5.11
C ASN A 1047 -17.13 -0.15 -6.33
N GLY A 1048 -17.38 0.50 -7.47
CA GLY A 1048 -17.82 -0.17 -8.70
C GLY A 1048 -19.33 -0.23 -8.93
N ILE A 1049 -20.15 0.64 -8.34
CA ILE A 1049 -21.62 0.60 -8.44
C ILE A 1049 -22.09 0.92 -9.87
N ARG A 1050 -22.98 0.10 -10.43
CA ARG A 1050 -23.72 0.46 -11.65
C ARG A 1050 -24.91 1.37 -11.32
N LEU A 1051 -24.66 2.67 -11.25
CA LEU A 1051 -25.65 3.65 -10.82
C LEU A 1051 -26.30 4.40 -12.00
N LEU A 1052 -27.62 4.44 -12.05
CA LEU A 1052 -28.40 5.25 -12.99
C LEU A 1052 -28.96 6.48 -12.29
N ASP A 1053 -29.11 7.59 -13.00
CA ASP A 1053 -29.80 8.77 -12.50
C ASP A 1053 -31.33 8.59 -12.50
N LYS A 1054 -32.05 9.64 -12.09
CA LYS A 1054 -33.52 9.66 -12.05
C LYS A 1054 -34.20 9.40 -13.40
N ASP A 1055 -33.51 9.69 -14.50
CA ASP A 1055 -33.99 9.57 -15.88
C ASP A 1055 -33.57 8.23 -16.52
N GLY A 1056 -32.82 7.40 -15.78
CA GLY A 1056 -32.35 6.09 -16.22
C GLY A 1056 -31.05 6.13 -17.01
N VAL A 1057 -30.32 7.25 -16.98
CA VAL A 1057 -29.02 7.42 -17.65
C VAL A 1057 -27.91 6.95 -16.72
N LEU A 1058 -26.96 6.19 -17.28
CA LEU A 1058 -25.79 5.71 -16.54
C LEU A 1058 -24.91 6.87 -16.07
N ILE A 1059 -24.61 6.90 -14.78
CA ILE A 1059 -23.71 7.88 -14.18
C ILE A 1059 -22.26 7.38 -14.35
N ARG A 1060 -21.36 8.30 -14.71
CA ARG A 1060 -19.94 8.03 -14.95
C ARG A 1060 -19.08 9.20 -14.44
N THR A 1061 -18.91 9.30 -13.12
CA THR A 1061 -18.14 10.38 -12.50
C THR A 1061 -16.66 10.36 -12.93
N ALA A 1062 -16.09 9.17 -13.19
CA ALA A 1062 -14.70 9.02 -13.59
C ALA A 1062 -14.38 9.44 -15.04
N SER A 1063 -15.38 9.60 -15.92
CA SER A 1063 -15.16 9.86 -17.36
C SER A 1063 -14.80 11.32 -17.74
N GLY A 1064 -14.62 12.21 -16.75
CA GLY A 1064 -14.22 13.61 -16.97
C GLY A 1064 -15.19 14.44 -17.85
N GLU A 1065 -14.84 15.70 -18.12
CA GLU A 1065 -15.58 16.58 -19.05
C GLU A 1065 -15.18 16.35 -20.52
N ASP A 1066 -13.98 15.82 -20.77
CA ASP A 1066 -13.41 15.62 -22.11
C ASP A 1066 -13.86 14.30 -22.78
N GLY A 1067 -14.60 13.46 -22.06
CA GLY A 1067 -15.15 12.21 -22.58
C GLY A 1067 -14.12 11.10 -22.76
N GLU A 1068 -12.95 11.22 -22.12
CA GLU A 1068 -11.98 10.14 -22.03
C GLU A 1068 -12.59 8.91 -21.35
N VAL A 1069 -12.17 7.76 -21.85
CA VAL A 1069 -12.65 6.47 -21.36
C VAL A 1069 -11.78 6.15 -20.16
N PRO A 1070 -12.31 6.14 -18.92
CA PRO A 1070 -11.49 5.89 -17.72
C PRO A 1070 -10.94 4.47 -17.74
N ASP A 1071 -9.93 4.16 -16.95
CA ASP A 1071 -9.44 2.79 -16.83
C ASP A 1071 -10.50 1.87 -16.22
N ALA A 1072 -10.38 0.56 -16.40
CA ALA A 1072 -11.40 -0.40 -15.98
C ALA A 1072 -11.59 -0.36 -14.45
N GLU A 1073 -10.50 -0.18 -13.75
CA GLU A 1073 -10.25 -0.11 -12.31
C GLU A 1073 -11.01 1.05 -11.67
N ASP A 1074 -11.20 2.14 -12.43
CA ASP A 1074 -11.87 3.36 -12.00
C ASP A 1074 -13.35 3.44 -12.44
N THR A 1075 -13.85 2.41 -13.13
CA THR A 1075 -15.27 2.36 -13.52
C THR A 1075 -16.21 2.00 -12.38
N GLY A 1076 -17.38 2.65 -12.39
CA GLY A 1076 -18.46 2.47 -11.44
C GLY A 1076 -18.49 3.57 -10.37
N GLU A 1077 -19.69 3.83 -9.84
CA GLU A 1077 -19.87 4.80 -8.78
C GLU A 1077 -19.52 4.23 -7.41
N LYS A 1078 -19.46 5.10 -6.41
CA LYS A 1078 -18.95 4.75 -5.08
C LYS A 1078 -19.93 5.16 -3.98
N GLY A 1079 -19.91 4.45 -2.85
CA GLY A 1079 -20.83 4.74 -1.75
C GLY A 1079 -20.62 3.94 -0.48
N TYR A 1080 -21.45 4.25 0.51
CA TYR A 1080 -21.48 3.55 1.81
C TYR A 1080 -22.87 2.98 2.07
N ASN A 1081 -22.92 1.70 2.44
CA ASN A 1081 -24.13 1.02 2.89
C ASN A 1081 -25.33 1.18 1.92
N TYR A 1082 -25.12 0.95 0.62
CA TYR A 1082 -26.09 1.18 -0.46
C TYR A 1082 -26.59 2.63 -0.59
N ARG A 1083 -25.76 3.62 -0.21
CA ARG A 1083 -26.10 5.04 -0.28
C ARG A 1083 -24.93 5.84 -0.82
N SER A 1084 -25.24 6.84 -1.63
CA SER A 1084 -24.24 7.72 -2.28
C SER A 1084 -24.79 9.15 -2.36
N GLU A 1085 -24.05 10.10 -1.78
CA GLU A 1085 -24.39 11.53 -1.82
C GLU A 1085 -23.42 12.28 -2.76
N ARG A 1086 -23.64 12.15 -4.06
CA ARG A 1086 -22.80 12.77 -5.09
C ARG A 1086 -22.77 14.30 -5.00
N PHE A 1087 -21.63 14.91 -5.32
CA PHE A 1087 -21.48 16.36 -5.37
C PHE A 1087 -22.38 17.00 -6.43
N ALA A 1088 -22.50 16.39 -7.61
CA ALA A 1088 -23.33 16.90 -8.70
C ALA A 1088 -24.76 17.27 -8.23
N ASN A 1089 -25.40 16.38 -7.45
CA ASN A 1089 -26.75 16.59 -6.91
C ASN A 1089 -26.86 17.78 -5.95
N ARG A 1090 -25.79 18.05 -5.19
CA ARG A 1090 -25.76 19.18 -4.24
C ARG A 1090 -25.42 20.47 -4.94
N LEU A 1091 -24.47 20.45 -5.87
CA LEU A 1091 -24.01 21.61 -6.62
C LEU A 1091 -25.08 22.17 -7.56
N GLU A 1092 -26.01 21.34 -8.06
CA GLU A 1092 -27.20 21.80 -8.78
C GLU A 1092 -28.06 22.76 -7.94
N LYS A 1093 -28.15 22.50 -6.62
CA LYS A 1093 -28.92 23.34 -5.68
C LYS A 1093 -28.16 24.58 -5.23
N ASP A 1094 -26.85 24.45 -4.99
CA ASP A 1094 -25.96 25.53 -4.57
C ASP A 1094 -24.57 25.30 -5.15
N SER A 1095 -24.17 26.12 -6.12
CA SER A 1095 -22.92 25.96 -6.87
C SER A 1095 -21.65 26.25 -6.05
N ARG A 1096 -21.76 26.67 -4.79
CA ARG A 1096 -20.61 26.98 -3.94
C ARG A 1096 -20.04 25.70 -3.33
N ILE A 1097 -18.94 25.21 -3.90
CA ILE A 1097 -18.24 24.00 -3.45
C ILE A 1097 -17.93 24.00 -1.94
N ALA A 1098 -17.50 25.12 -1.37
CA ALA A 1098 -17.22 25.27 0.06
C ALA A 1098 -18.39 24.92 1.00
N ARG A 1099 -19.62 24.80 0.47
CA ARG A 1099 -20.84 24.49 1.23
C ARG A 1099 -21.43 23.12 0.91
N VAL A 1100 -20.76 22.31 0.08
CA VAL A 1100 -21.27 21.02 -0.40
C VAL A 1100 -21.62 20.08 0.76
N PHE A 1101 -20.85 20.09 1.85
CA PHE A 1101 -21.11 19.26 3.04
C PHE A 1101 -22.18 19.84 4.00
N SER A 1102 -22.80 20.98 3.68
CA SER A 1102 -23.69 21.69 4.60
C SER A 1102 -25.11 21.11 4.65
N SER A 1103 -25.49 20.53 5.80
CA SER A 1103 -26.88 20.13 6.06
C SER A 1103 -27.84 21.33 6.18
N LYS A 1104 -27.34 22.54 6.44
CA LYS A 1104 -28.18 23.76 6.45
C LYS A 1104 -28.75 24.10 5.08
N ILE A 1105 -27.98 23.83 4.02
CA ILE A 1105 -28.35 24.13 2.64
C ILE A 1105 -29.02 22.93 1.99
N HIS A 1106 -28.41 21.75 2.10
CA HIS A 1106 -28.80 20.56 1.33
C HIS A 1106 -29.67 19.57 2.14
N GLY A 1107 -29.73 19.73 3.46
CA GLY A 1107 -30.18 18.67 4.38
C GLY A 1107 -29.09 17.63 4.63
N ASP A 1108 -29.34 16.72 5.57
CA ASP A 1108 -28.44 15.59 5.83
C ASP A 1108 -28.25 14.74 4.56
N PRO A 1109 -27.05 14.15 4.36
CA PRO A 1109 -26.73 13.34 3.18
C PRO A 1109 -27.52 12.03 3.15
N ALA A 1110 -27.56 11.39 1.98
CA ALA A 1110 -28.13 10.06 1.81
C ALA A 1110 -27.34 9.01 2.61
N THR A 1111 -26.02 9.13 2.71
CA THR A 1111 -25.17 8.24 3.49
C THR A 1111 -25.54 8.25 4.99
N PRO A 1112 -25.21 7.18 5.75
CA PRO A 1112 -25.61 7.07 7.15
C PRO A 1112 -25.26 8.28 8.03
N VAL A 1113 -26.24 8.85 8.73
CA VAL A 1113 -25.97 9.85 9.78
C VAL A 1113 -25.86 9.15 11.12
N PHE A 1114 -24.62 8.81 11.51
CA PHE A 1114 -24.35 8.22 12.81
C PHE A 1114 -24.53 9.26 13.93
N LYS A 1115 -25.12 8.85 15.05
CA LYS A 1115 -25.39 9.72 16.20
C LYS A 1115 -24.79 9.14 17.48
N ALA A 1116 -24.12 9.97 18.27
CA ALA A 1116 -23.63 9.61 19.61
C ALA A 1116 -23.76 10.78 20.58
N TYR A 1117 -23.54 10.52 21.87
CA TYR A 1117 -23.40 11.58 22.87
C TYR A 1117 -21.93 11.87 23.20
N THR A 1118 -21.66 13.10 23.62
CA THR A 1118 -20.34 13.49 24.16
C THR A 1118 -19.96 12.56 25.30
N GLY A 1119 -18.75 11.98 25.26
CA GLY A 1119 -18.28 11.08 26.31
C GLY A 1119 -18.58 9.59 26.11
N GLU A 1120 -19.27 9.19 25.04
CA GLU A 1120 -19.50 7.76 24.76
C GLU A 1120 -18.26 7.09 24.15
N ARG A 1121 -18.03 5.82 24.51
CA ARG A 1121 -17.09 4.93 23.81
C ARG A 1121 -17.69 4.54 22.45
N ILE A 1122 -16.94 4.73 21.37
CA ILE A 1122 -17.44 4.58 19.99
C ILE A 1122 -16.47 3.71 19.20
N VAL A 1123 -17.01 2.73 18.48
CA VAL A 1123 -16.28 1.84 17.56
C VAL A 1123 -16.89 1.94 16.17
N PHE A 1124 -16.08 2.31 15.18
CA PHE A 1124 -16.43 2.18 13.77
C PHE A 1124 -15.95 0.83 13.24
N ARG A 1125 -16.85 0.10 12.60
CA ARG A 1125 -16.58 -1.16 11.91
C ARG A 1125 -16.60 -0.88 10.42
N THR A 1126 -15.42 -0.74 9.83
CA THR A 1126 -15.28 -0.41 8.41
C THR A 1126 -14.85 -1.66 7.65
N VAL A 1127 -15.60 -2.03 6.61
CA VAL A 1127 -15.32 -3.20 5.78
C VAL A 1127 -15.47 -2.85 4.30
N MET A 1128 -14.65 -3.44 3.44
CA MET A 1128 -14.75 -3.28 1.98
C MET A 1128 -15.08 -4.62 1.32
N PRO A 1129 -16.37 -4.95 1.15
CA PRO A 1129 -16.79 -6.21 0.55
C PRO A 1129 -16.74 -6.24 -0.99
N ALA A 1130 -16.65 -5.10 -1.67
CA ALA A 1130 -16.77 -4.99 -3.13
C ALA A 1130 -16.22 -3.64 -3.64
N ASP A 1131 -15.74 -3.50 -4.87
CA ASP A 1131 -15.53 -4.51 -5.94
C ASP A 1131 -14.22 -4.24 -6.70
N LYS A 1132 -13.99 -2.97 -7.05
CA LYS A 1132 -12.83 -2.52 -7.80
C LYS A 1132 -11.52 -2.47 -7.00
N PRO A 1133 -10.37 -2.69 -7.67
CA PRO A 1133 -9.07 -2.87 -7.00
C PRO A 1133 -8.51 -1.58 -6.41
N ARG A 1134 -8.85 -0.41 -6.98
CA ARG A 1134 -8.31 0.89 -6.52
C ARG A 1134 -8.55 1.10 -5.03
N ASN A 1135 -7.45 1.30 -4.31
CA ASN A 1135 -7.45 1.50 -2.87
C ASN A 1135 -8.15 2.80 -2.46
N VAL A 1136 -8.86 2.76 -1.34
CA VAL A 1136 -9.53 3.93 -0.75
C VAL A 1136 -9.00 4.21 0.66
N GLY A 1137 -9.34 5.39 1.18
CA GLY A 1137 -9.09 5.75 2.58
C GLY A 1137 -10.36 5.80 3.42
N PHE A 1138 -10.22 5.94 4.74
CA PHE A 1138 -11.32 6.29 5.63
C PHE A 1138 -10.84 7.19 6.77
N ALA A 1139 -11.35 8.41 6.82
CA ALA A 1139 -11.03 9.42 7.84
C ALA A 1139 -12.29 9.87 8.57
N ILE A 1140 -12.14 10.28 9.84
CA ILE A 1140 -13.16 10.98 10.61
C ILE A 1140 -12.54 12.26 11.14
N HIS A 1141 -13.06 13.41 10.73
CA HIS A 1141 -12.55 14.72 11.15
C HIS A 1141 -12.40 14.80 12.68
N GLY A 1142 -11.28 15.35 13.15
CA GLY A 1142 -11.00 15.57 14.57
C GLY A 1142 -10.93 14.32 15.44
N CYS A 1143 -10.91 13.12 14.86
CA CYS A 1143 -10.85 11.85 15.58
C CYS A 1143 -9.58 11.07 15.20
N GLN A 1144 -9.16 10.18 16.08
CA GLN A 1144 -8.03 9.27 15.87
C GLN A 1144 -8.37 7.91 16.49
N TRP A 1145 -7.68 6.87 16.05
CA TRP A 1145 -7.75 5.52 16.62
C TRP A 1145 -6.39 4.85 16.53
N LYS A 1146 -6.20 3.76 17.27
CA LYS A 1146 -5.04 2.88 17.07
C LYS A 1146 -5.19 2.09 15.79
N GLU A 1147 -4.13 2.01 14.99
CA GLU A 1147 -4.14 1.22 13.76
C GLU A 1147 -4.32 -0.28 14.07
N GLN A 1148 -3.65 -0.76 15.11
CA GLN A 1148 -3.79 -2.11 15.67
C GLN A 1148 -4.44 -1.99 17.06
N PRO A 1149 -5.76 -2.21 17.20
CA PRO A 1149 -6.54 -1.79 18.38
C PRO A 1149 -6.02 -2.32 19.72
N ASP A 1150 -5.60 -3.60 19.75
CA ASP A 1150 -5.18 -4.30 20.96
C ASP A 1150 -3.67 -4.18 21.24
N ASP A 1151 -2.89 -3.64 20.30
CA ASP A 1151 -1.45 -3.45 20.48
C ASP A 1151 -1.16 -2.16 21.28
N PRO A 1152 -0.47 -2.25 22.44
CA PRO A 1152 -0.09 -1.09 23.23
C PRO A 1152 0.87 -0.12 22.52
N TYR A 1153 1.68 -0.60 21.58
CA TYR A 1153 2.68 0.19 20.85
C TYR A 1153 2.17 0.75 19.52
N SER A 1154 0.95 0.38 19.12
CA SER A 1154 0.43 0.78 17.82
C SER A 1154 0.37 2.31 17.66
N ARG A 1155 0.74 2.74 16.46
CA ARG A 1155 0.50 4.09 15.94
C ARG A 1155 -0.96 4.48 16.12
N GLU A 1156 -1.18 5.77 16.38
CA GLU A 1156 -2.54 6.31 16.34
C GLU A 1156 -2.64 7.17 15.09
N ILE A 1157 -3.66 6.88 14.31
CA ILE A 1157 -3.83 7.39 12.97
C ILE A 1157 -5.16 8.16 12.90
N PRO A 1158 -5.22 9.27 12.16
CA PRO A 1158 -6.48 10.00 11.90
C PRO A 1158 -7.25 9.47 10.68
N ILE A 1159 -6.58 8.65 9.87
CA ILE A 1159 -7.07 8.09 8.63
C ILE A 1159 -6.49 6.69 8.47
N GLN A 1160 -7.29 5.76 7.97
CA GLN A 1160 -6.85 4.44 7.52
C GLN A 1160 -6.76 4.46 6.00
N GLY A 1161 -5.56 4.30 5.44
CA GLY A 1161 -5.36 4.08 4.01
C GLY A 1161 -5.27 2.60 3.62
N ALA A 1162 -4.92 2.38 2.36
CA ALA A 1162 -4.75 1.07 1.72
C ALA A 1162 -5.94 0.11 1.93
N ILE A 1163 -7.17 0.65 1.95
CA ILE A 1163 -8.38 -0.15 2.09
C ILE A 1163 -8.79 -0.70 0.72
N SER A 1164 -8.84 -2.03 0.61
CA SER A 1164 -9.20 -2.79 -0.58
C SER A 1164 -10.16 -3.94 -0.27
N VAL A 1165 -10.62 -4.64 -1.32
CA VAL A 1165 -11.64 -5.68 -1.23
C VAL A 1165 -11.22 -6.84 -0.33
N GLY A 1166 -11.94 -7.00 0.77
CA GLY A 1166 -11.71 -8.02 1.80
C GLY A 1166 -11.17 -7.46 3.12
N ASN A 1167 -10.67 -6.21 3.16
CA ASN A 1167 -10.18 -5.64 4.41
C ASN A 1167 -11.32 -5.36 5.40
N THR A 1168 -10.99 -5.53 6.69
CA THR A 1168 -11.86 -5.24 7.82
C THR A 1168 -11.07 -4.49 8.89
N PHE A 1169 -11.68 -3.43 9.43
CA PHE A 1169 -11.05 -2.56 10.41
C PHE A 1169 -12.00 -2.28 11.58
N ASN A 1170 -11.45 -2.42 12.78
CA ASN A 1170 -12.14 -2.25 14.06
C ASN A 1170 -11.62 -0.97 14.73
N MET A 1171 -12.17 0.18 14.34
CA MET A 1171 -11.65 1.51 14.70
C MET A 1171 -12.31 2.04 15.98
N GLU A 1172 -11.68 1.83 17.13
CA GLU A 1172 -12.11 2.44 18.39
C GLU A 1172 -11.60 3.88 18.48
N LEU A 1173 -12.52 4.84 18.54
CA LEU A 1173 -12.16 6.26 18.62
C LEU A 1173 -11.49 6.55 19.95
N LYS A 1174 -10.27 7.10 19.88
CA LYS A 1174 -9.48 7.50 21.04
C LYS A 1174 -10.03 8.80 21.62
N ASP A 1175 -10.03 8.85 22.95
CA ASP A 1175 -10.58 9.92 23.79
C ASP A 1175 -12.06 10.16 23.51
N SER A 1176 -12.90 10.06 24.54
CA SER A 1176 -14.33 10.23 24.31
C SER A 1176 -14.62 11.62 23.76
N ILE A 1177 -15.29 11.70 22.61
CA ILE A 1177 -15.47 12.98 21.89
C ILE A 1177 -16.17 13.99 22.80
N CYS A 1178 -15.47 15.08 23.09
CA CYS A 1178 -15.91 16.07 24.07
C CYS A 1178 -16.69 17.23 23.43
N CYS A 1179 -16.43 17.57 22.17
CA CYS A 1179 -17.09 18.68 21.50
C CYS A 1179 -18.35 18.23 20.75
N PRO A 1180 -19.55 18.75 21.07
CA PRO A 1180 -20.75 18.48 20.31
C PRO A 1180 -20.74 19.21 18.96
N GLY A 1181 -21.13 18.51 17.89
CA GLY A 1181 -21.12 19.02 16.53
C GLY A 1181 -21.25 17.89 15.51
N ASP A 1182 -21.22 18.28 14.24
CA ASP A 1182 -21.22 17.36 13.10
C ASP A 1182 -19.77 17.17 12.61
N TYR A 1183 -19.28 15.95 12.66
CA TYR A 1183 -17.97 15.56 12.12
C TYR A 1183 -18.17 14.93 10.76
N LEU A 1184 -17.26 15.18 9.82
CA LEU A 1184 -17.28 14.55 8.49
C LEU A 1184 -16.52 13.24 8.58
N TYR A 1185 -17.14 12.14 8.16
CA TYR A 1185 -16.43 10.90 7.84
C TYR A 1185 -16.41 10.73 6.32
N ARG A 1186 -15.30 10.31 5.73
CA ARG A 1186 -15.12 10.28 4.27
C ARG A 1186 -13.93 9.44 3.82
N SER A 1187 -13.83 9.20 2.50
CA SER A 1187 -12.58 8.72 1.90
C SER A 1187 -11.44 9.72 2.04
N GLY A 1188 -10.20 9.21 2.05
CA GLY A 1188 -8.96 9.99 1.97
C GLY A 1188 -8.76 10.63 0.60
N SER A 1189 -9.04 9.86 -0.46
CA SER A 1189 -8.94 10.30 -1.84
C SER A 1189 -10.04 11.32 -2.13
N LEU A 1190 -9.64 12.43 -2.76
CA LEU A 1190 -10.59 13.44 -3.23
C LEU A 1190 -11.09 13.08 -4.63
N LYS A 1191 -10.19 12.60 -5.50
CA LYS A 1191 -10.53 12.27 -6.89
C LYS A 1191 -11.49 11.10 -6.95
N TRP A 1192 -12.68 11.40 -7.49
CA TRP A 1192 -13.85 10.53 -7.66
C TRP A 1192 -14.50 10.00 -6.38
N ASP A 1193 -13.78 9.64 -5.32
CA ASP A 1193 -14.36 9.04 -4.12
C ASP A 1193 -15.41 9.92 -3.44
N ILE A 1194 -15.02 11.11 -2.98
CA ILE A 1194 -15.96 12.01 -2.30
C ILE A 1194 -16.95 12.65 -3.27
N GLU A 1195 -16.53 12.87 -4.52
CA GLU A 1195 -17.37 13.45 -5.57
C GLU A 1195 -18.51 12.47 -5.97
N SER A 1196 -18.21 11.18 -6.06
CA SER A 1196 -19.17 10.08 -6.21
C SER A 1196 -19.94 9.75 -4.94
N GLY A 1197 -19.63 10.36 -3.80
CA GLY A 1197 -20.47 10.30 -2.60
C GLY A 1197 -19.96 9.43 -1.44
N MET A 1198 -18.68 9.08 -1.39
CA MET A 1198 -18.03 8.41 -0.25
C MET A 1198 -17.74 9.38 0.92
N TRP A 1199 -18.80 9.94 1.51
CA TRP A 1199 -18.71 10.78 2.70
C TRP A 1199 -20.05 10.81 3.45
N GLY A 1200 -20.04 11.14 4.74
CA GLY A 1200 -21.25 11.30 5.55
C GLY A 1200 -21.02 12.02 6.86
N ILE A 1201 -22.04 12.08 7.72
CA ILE A 1201 -22.02 12.88 8.96
C ILE A 1201 -22.03 12.00 10.20
N PHE A 1202 -21.08 12.24 11.09
CA PHE A 1202 -21.09 11.75 12.46
C PHE A 1202 -21.49 12.86 13.44
N ARG A 1203 -22.70 12.78 13.98
CA ARG A 1203 -23.31 13.83 14.82
C ARG A 1203 -23.17 13.53 16.31
N ILE A 1204 -22.40 14.35 17.00
CA ILE A 1204 -22.20 14.29 18.45
C ILE A 1204 -23.13 15.27 19.15
N MET A 1205 -23.99 14.75 20.01
CA MET A 1205 -24.97 15.51 20.77
C MET A 1205 -24.51 15.74 22.20
N LYS A 1206 -24.92 16.88 22.78
CA LYS A 1206 -24.70 17.15 24.21
C LYS A 1206 -25.69 16.37 25.07
N HIS A 1207 -25.23 15.82 26.21
CA HIS A 1207 -26.15 15.29 27.21
C HIS A 1207 -27.02 16.42 27.81
N GLY A 1208 -28.33 16.40 27.52
CA GLY A 1208 -29.30 17.31 28.14
C GLY A 1208 -29.46 17.08 29.65
N ILE A 1209 -29.90 18.12 30.38
CA ILE A 1209 -30.12 18.09 31.84
C ILE A 1209 -31.10 16.97 32.25
N GLY A 1210 -32.13 16.69 31.44
CA GLY A 1210 -33.08 15.59 31.67
C GLY A 1210 -32.48 14.19 31.55
N ASN A 1211 -31.46 14.00 30.72
CA ASN A 1211 -30.77 12.71 30.57
C ASN A 1211 -29.75 12.46 31.68
N LYS A 1212 -29.13 13.52 32.23
CA LYS A 1212 -28.33 13.40 33.48
C LYS A 1212 -29.19 12.90 34.64
N CYS A 1213 -30.42 13.41 34.79
CA CYS A 1213 -31.36 12.92 35.80
C CYS A 1213 -31.77 11.45 35.57
N ARG A 1214 -32.00 11.03 34.32
CA ARG A 1214 -32.31 9.62 34.00
C ARG A 1214 -31.14 8.67 34.26
N ASN A 1215 -29.91 9.05 33.95
CA ASN A 1215 -28.72 8.22 34.21
C ASN A 1215 -28.38 8.14 35.71
N VAL A 1216 -28.59 9.22 36.47
CA VAL A 1216 -28.50 9.20 37.93
C VAL A 1216 -29.60 8.30 38.51
N CYS A 1217 -30.85 8.42 38.05
CA CYS A 1217 -31.92 7.52 38.48
C CYS A 1217 -31.66 6.05 38.10
N ARG A 1218 -31.07 5.77 36.92
CA ARG A 1218 -30.67 4.40 36.52
C ARG A 1218 -29.58 3.82 37.41
N ARG A 1219 -28.52 4.59 37.72
CA ARG A 1219 -27.47 4.15 38.66
C ARG A 1219 -28.02 3.89 40.08
N VAL A 1220 -29.00 4.67 40.51
CA VAL A 1220 -29.68 4.47 41.81
C VAL A 1220 -30.56 3.22 41.78
N VAL A 1221 -31.29 2.96 40.68
CA VAL A 1221 -32.10 1.74 40.51
C VAL A 1221 -31.23 0.49 40.39
N ASP A 1222 -30.12 0.54 39.65
CA ASP A 1222 -29.18 -0.59 39.53
C ASP A 1222 -28.45 -0.89 40.85
N CYS A 1223 -28.16 0.14 41.67
CA CYS A 1223 -27.69 -0.06 43.05
C CYS A 1223 -28.76 -0.69 43.95
N MET A 1224 -30.04 -0.36 43.77
CA MET A 1224 -31.14 -0.96 44.54
C MET A 1224 -31.46 -2.40 44.09
N CYS A 1225 -31.22 -2.75 42.82
CA CYS A 1225 -31.42 -4.10 42.30
C CYS A 1225 -30.28 -5.08 42.62
N ARG A 1226 -29.07 -4.60 42.99
CA ARG A 1226 -27.97 -5.45 43.50
C ARG A 1226 -28.07 -5.75 45.01
N GLY A 1227 -29.13 -5.29 45.66
CA GLY A 1227 -29.41 -5.51 47.09
C GLY A 1227 -30.58 -6.45 47.38
N LYS A 1228 -31.01 -7.30 46.44
CA LYS A 1228 -32.01 -8.34 46.65
C LYS A 1228 -31.62 -9.66 46.00
#